data_AF-A0A925BJ41-F1
#
_entry.id   AF-A0A925BJ41-F1
#
_cell.length_a   1.000
_cell.length_b   1.000
_cell.length_c   1.000
_cell.angle_alpha   90.00
_cell.angle_beta   90.00
_cell.angle_gamma   90.00
#
_symmetry.space_group_name_H-M   'P 1'
#
loop_
_entity.id
_entity.type
_entity.pdbx_description
1 polymer ?
#
loop_
_entity_poly.entity_id
_entity_poly.type
_entity_poly.pdbx_seq_one_letter_code
_entity_poly.pdbx_strand_id
1 'polypeptide(L)'
;NPAMDVFYSQAGLISPTGHCRTFDEKADGIARGEGVGVVILQRASDIVSNASSSVYGLIKGCAVNHDGRSNGITAPNRALQEAVIRRAHSAAGVAADDIGYIELHGTGTQIGDPIEAMALGAALDRDADHPRECWVGSVKSNIGHLEAAAGIAALIKCALAIKHGWIPPSINFETPNKLLKLEEQRLAVARQLMPWPEMNTPRLAGISSFGLGGTNAHVVLSEYRVPGPEAHSVEPQRVCGYWVLPVSAKNPKALQTLAKRYLAVISALSEDELAGFCATAATRRSSFEYRILAIGKTPAEMIASLEQAAQQVSDKSTPALKPYLLPPVVFAYAGQGSQWLGMARSLLAQFDVFSEAIDQCDALFFPCLGQSIKHLLLHETDVNVIDDTANAQPLIFSYQYALTKQLAAFGIRPAAVVGHSIGEYAAAVCAGVMTLGSAVRLVAARGTTIREHGLRGAMVTLHCNEPTALTWLEQLGLRGKLYVAAINSASHTTLSGTETAISAISNHADQQGVRSTRLRVSRAFHTPLPETAVSTFRAYVKDEPLAEPCMPFASTLTGLFEKHDLTRPDYWIEQMTQPVRFLDAVQTMEERGPAIWVEIAAKPVISVLLNAMDSMGETFVGSTSERRLNEDDAFMQLIQKLYLYGHDIDWNLYLARSALRRLPIYPFQHQSYWHDVQPLPAGSRPAAPMRQDLPEKISSAAVPESTWMPNDPILDTGRIVREVIAKVTGIDVKALEPRQLLWEDLGFNSMMVAELRLELERALPGLKGVKFRELSSILTLSDLEQFVHNRCEEVGASGSEKGTLPVIASEMVN
;
A
#
# COMPACT_ATOMS: atom_id res chain seq x y z
N ASN A 1 25.05 -4.72 30.99
CA ASN A 1 25.30 -5.43 32.28
C ASN A 1 26.29 -6.57 32.00
N PRO A 2 27.46 -6.63 32.65
CA PRO A 2 28.50 -7.64 32.40
C PRO A 2 28.28 -9.00 33.08
N ALA A 3 27.13 -9.23 33.73
CA ALA A 3 26.87 -10.46 34.50
C ALA A 3 27.14 -11.76 33.71
N MET A 4 26.79 -11.78 32.43
CA MET A 4 27.05 -12.94 31.57
C MET A 4 28.55 -13.13 31.29
N ASP A 5 29.31 -12.06 31.06
CA ASP A 5 30.77 -12.16 30.89
C ASP A 5 31.45 -12.75 32.14
N VAL A 6 30.98 -12.33 33.32
CA VAL A 6 31.47 -12.85 34.60
C VAL A 6 31.15 -14.34 34.73
N PHE A 7 29.92 -14.75 34.41
CA PHE A 7 29.52 -16.17 34.46
C PHE A 7 30.37 -17.03 33.52
N TYR A 8 30.51 -16.65 32.24
CA TYR A 8 31.30 -17.43 31.28
C TYR A 8 32.79 -17.48 31.66
N SER A 9 33.33 -16.40 32.25
CA SER A 9 34.70 -16.39 32.77
C SER A 9 34.88 -17.36 33.93
N GLN A 10 33.96 -17.34 34.91
CA GLN A 10 33.98 -18.26 36.06
C GLN A 10 33.78 -19.71 35.65
N ALA A 11 33.02 -19.96 34.58
CA ALA A 11 32.83 -21.29 34.00
C ALA A 11 34.03 -21.76 33.14
N GLY A 12 35.06 -20.93 32.95
CA GLY A 12 36.23 -21.27 32.14
C GLY A 12 35.95 -21.39 30.64
N LEU A 13 34.88 -20.76 30.15
CA LEU A 13 34.43 -20.87 28.77
C LEU A 13 34.97 -19.76 27.85
N ILE A 14 35.39 -18.62 28.41
CA ILE A 14 35.89 -17.48 27.63
C ILE A 14 37.33 -17.70 27.17
N SER A 15 37.59 -17.41 25.90
CA SER A 15 38.94 -17.33 25.34
C SER A 15 39.71 -16.16 25.98
N PRO A 16 40.87 -16.39 26.63
CA PRO A 16 41.71 -15.33 27.14
C PRO A 16 42.24 -14.40 26.03
N THR A 17 42.33 -14.90 24.79
CA THR A 17 42.74 -14.09 23.64
C THR A 17 41.60 -13.35 22.97
N GLY A 18 40.35 -13.56 23.41
CA GLY A 18 39.17 -12.89 22.85
C GLY A 18 38.85 -13.31 21.42
N HIS A 19 39.31 -14.49 20.98
CA HIS A 19 39.08 -15.00 19.62
C HIS A 19 38.52 -16.41 19.63
N CYS A 20 37.50 -16.67 18.82
CA CYS A 20 37.10 -18.03 18.48
C CYS A 20 38.10 -18.60 17.45
N ARG A 21 38.99 -19.50 17.88
CA ARG A 21 39.98 -20.17 17.02
C ARG A 21 39.49 -21.57 16.64
N THR A 22 38.33 -21.61 15.98
CA THR A 22 37.65 -22.86 15.62
C THR A 22 38.60 -23.81 14.87
N PHE A 23 38.74 -25.02 15.40
CA PHE A 23 39.54 -26.13 14.88
C PHE A 23 41.07 -25.92 14.89
N ASP A 24 41.57 -24.78 15.39
CA ASP A 24 43.00 -24.53 15.52
C ASP A 24 43.58 -25.22 16.76
N GLU A 25 44.87 -25.58 16.73
CA GLU A 25 45.60 -26.11 17.89
C GLU A 25 45.59 -25.14 19.08
N LYS A 26 45.51 -23.83 18.82
CA LYS A 26 45.47 -22.76 19.84
C LYS A 26 44.05 -22.44 20.32
N ALA A 27 43.04 -23.26 20.00
CA ALA A 27 41.67 -23.12 20.51
C ALA A 27 41.65 -23.03 22.05
N ASP A 28 41.21 -21.90 22.57
CA ASP A 28 41.29 -21.54 23.99
C ASP A 28 39.96 -21.06 24.60
N GLY A 29 38.85 -21.13 23.86
CA GLY A 29 37.51 -20.80 24.35
C GLY A 29 36.69 -19.91 23.41
N ILE A 30 35.61 -19.35 23.96
CA ILE A 30 34.63 -18.52 23.26
C ILE A 30 35.01 -17.04 23.35
N ALA A 31 34.96 -16.33 22.22
CA ALA A 31 34.83 -14.88 22.19
C ALA A 31 33.34 -14.52 22.14
N ARG A 32 32.81 -13.78 23.12
CA ARG A 32 31.39 -13.35 23.09
C ARG A 32 31.20 -12.22 22.09
N GLY A 33 30.04 -12.19 21.43
CA GLY A 33 29.61 -11.08 20.59
C GLY A 33 28.11 -10.82 20.77
N GLU A 34 27.64 -9.71 20.22
CA GLU A 34 26.23 -9.33 20.22
C GLU A 34 25.75 -9.06 18.80
N GLY A 35 24.47 -9.34 18.53
CA GLY A 35 23.91 -9.09 17.21
C GLY A 35 22.45 -9.48 17.09
N VAL A 36 21.81 -8.96 16.06
CA VAL A 36 20.42 -9.27 15.69
C VAL A 36 20.42 -9.62 14.21
N GLY A 37 19.81 -10.76 13.88
CA GLY A 37 19.63 -11.21 12.50
C GLY A 37 18.18 -11.63 12.29
N VAL A 38 17.61 -11.25 11.15
CA VAL A 38 16.24 -11.61 10.76
C VAL A 38 16.27 -12.11 9.32
N VAL A 39 15.55 -13.20 9.07
CA VAL A 39 15.28 -13.71 7.72
C VAL A 39 13.78 -13.78 7.52
N ILE A 40 13.33 -13.54 6.29
CA ILE A 40 11.92 -13.67 5.90
C ILE A 40 11.78 -15.01 5.17
N LEU A 41 10.89 -15.86 5.67
CA LEU A 41 10.62 -17.17 5.08
C LEU A 41 9.27 -17.14 4.36
N GLN A 42 9.26 -17.71 3.15
CA GLN A 42 8.07 -17.94 2.36
C GLN A 42 8.13 -19.39 1.83
N ARG A 43 6.97 -20.03 1.62
CA ARG A 43 6.95 -21.33 0.95
C ARG A 43 7.44 -21.17 -0.48
N ALA A 44 8.26 -22.11 -0.95
CA ALA A 44 8.80 -22.07 -2.31
C ALA A 44 7.68 -22.07 -3.39
N SER A 45 6.54 -22.72 -3.10
CA SER A 45 5.35 -22.73 -3.97
C SER A 45 4.73 -21.36 -4.23
N ASP A 46 4.98 -20.40 -3.34
CA ASP A 46 4.32 -19.10 -3.37
C ASP A 46 5.21 -18.05 -4.05
N ILE A 47 6.40 -18.43 -4.51
CA ILE A 47 7.34 -17.55 -5.20
C ILE A 47 6.84 -17.31 -6.62
N VAL A 48 6.45 -16.07 -6.91
CA VAL A 48 6.11 -15.63 -8.26
C VAL A 48 7.40 -15.49 -9.09
N SER A 49 7.36 -15.84 -10.38
CA SER A 49 8.55 -15.90 -11.26
C SER A 49 9.38 -14.61 -11.26
N ASN A 50 8.74 -13.44 -11.24
CA ASN A 50 9.39 -12.13 -11.21
C ASN A 50 10.07 -11.74 -9.87
N ALA A 51 9.85 -12.51 -8.79
CA ALA A 51 10.45 -12.29 -7.47
C ALA A 51 11.62 -13.25 -7.17
N SER A 52 11.89 -14.20 -8.08
CA SER A 52 12.92 -15.23 -7.91
C SER A 52 14.33 -14.70 -7.67
N SER A 53 14.66 -13.55 -8.26
CA SER A 53 15.95 -12.87 -8.07
C SER A 53 16.21 -12.43 -6.62
N SER A 54 15.17 -12.36 -5.78
CA SER A 54 15.28 -12.00 -4.36
C SER A 54 15.51 -13.18 -3.41
N VAL A 55 15.47 -14.42 -3.91
CA VAL A 55 15.66 -15.63 -3.09
C VAL A 55 17.15 -15.83 -2.79
N TYR A 56 17.49 -16.02 -1.51
CA TYR A 56 18.87 -16.25 -1.06
C TYR A 56 19.22 -17.73 -0.89
N GLY A 57 18.21 -18.60 -0.77
CA GLY A 57 18.37 -20.03 -0.67
C GLY A 57 17.04 -20.69 -0.31
N LEU A 58 17.03 -22.02 -0.33
CA LEU A 58 15.89 -22.88 0.00
C LEU A 58 16.24 -23.73 1.21
N ILE A 59 15.51 -23.57 2.31
CA ILE A 59 15.62 -24.49 3.45
C ILE A 59 14.97 -25.82 3.04
N LYS A 60 15.78 -26.86 2.84
CA LYS A 60 15.32 -28.17 2.37
C LYS A 60 14.80 -29.04 3.53
N GLY A 61 15.41 -28.91 4.70
CA GLY A 61 15.05 -29.66 5.89
C GLY A 61 15.82 -29.17 7.11
N CYS A 62 15.30 -29.48 8.30
CA CYS A 62 15.95 -29.21 9.57
C CYS A 62 15.60 -30.29 10.59
N ALA A 63 16.42 -30.40 11.64
CA ALA A 63 16.15 -31.26 12.77
C ALA A 63 16.64 -30.61 14.07
N VAL A 64 15.97 -30.97 15.17
CA VAL A 64 16.35 -30.61 16.54
C VAL A 64 16.32 -31.86 17.41
N ASN A 65 17.28 -31.99 18.33
CA ASN A 65 17.27 -33.00 19.39
C ASN A 65 17.92 -32.47 20.68
N HIS A 66 18.17 -33.34 21.65
CA HIS A 66 18.81 -32.99 22.92
C HIS A 66 19.89 -34.00 23.30
N ASP A 67 20.98 -33.53 23.92
CA ASP A 67 22.13 -34.32 24.39
C ASP A 67 21.80 -35.38 25.47
N GLY A 68 20.57 -35.35 25.99
CA GLY A 68 20.06 -36.28 27.00
C GLY A 68 20.96 -36.36 28.23
N ARG A 69 21.29 -37.58 28.64
CA ARG A 69 22.19 -37.86 29.77
C ARG A 69 23.65 -37.81 29.30
N SER A 70 24.23 -36.61 29.26
CA SER A 70 25.65 -36.38 28.95
C SER A 70 26.52 -36.29 30.22
N ASN A 71 27.83 -36.11 30.07
CA ASN A 71 28.81 -36.00 31.18
C ASN A 71 28.76 -34.66 31.93
N GLY A 72 27.57 -34.08 32.07
CA GLY A 72 27.31 -32.76 32.63
C GLY A 72 26.37 -31.97 31.74
N ILE A 73 25.56 -31.09 32.35
CA ILE A 73 24.51 -30.35 31.62
C ILE A 73 25.05 -29.51 30.44
N THR A 74 26.31 -29.09 30.52
CA THR A 74 27.00 -28.30 29.50
C THR A 74 27.92 -29.11 28.57
N ALA A 75 28.04 -30.42 28.81
CA ALA A 75 28.95 -31.27 28.05
C ALA A 75 28.25 -31.78 26.76
N PRO A 76 28.83 -31.54 25.57
CA PRO A 76 28.24 -31.95 24.31
C PRO A 76 28.26 -33.48 24.12
N ASN A 77 27.31 -34.01 23.33
CA ASN A 77 27.20 -35.45 23.06
C ASN A 77 27.39 -35.78 21.57
N ARG A 78 28.53 -36.41 21.23
CA ARG A 78 28.90 -36.78 19.85
C ARG A 78 27.78 -37.55 19.11
N ALA A 79 27.23 -38.59 19.74
CA ALA A 79 26.24 -39.45 19.09
C ALA A 79 24.95 -38.69 18.78
N LEU A 80 24.59 -37.71 19.61
CA LEU A 80 23.38 -36.92 19.41
C LEU A 80 23.59 -35.75 18.46
N GLN A 81 24.80 -35.21 18.34
CA GLN A 81 25.18 -34.34 17.23
C GLN A 81 25.12 -35.09 15.89
N GLU A 82 25.69 -36.30 15.81
CA GLU A 82 25.59 -37.15 14.61
C GLU A 82 24.13 -37.41 14.22
N ALA A 83 23.30 -37.81 15.20
CA ALA A 83 21.90 -38.13 14.98
C ALA A 83 21.09 -36.94 14.46
N VAL A 84 21.32 -35.71 14.96
CA VAL A 84 20.60 -34.53 14.47
C VAL A 84 21.01 -34.16 13.05
N ILE A 85 22.29 -34.31 12.69
CA ILE A 85 22.79 -34.06 11.33
C ILE A 85 22.15 -35.05 10.35
N ARG A 86 22.23 -36.36 10.64
CA ARG A 86 21.62 -37.40 9.78
C ARG A 86 20.11 -37.20 9.63
N ARG A 87 19.42 -36.82 10.70
CA ARG A 87 17.98 -36.54 10.67
C ARG A 87 17.64 -35.34 9.79
N ALA A 88 18.43 -34.26 9.85
CA ALA A 88 18.22 -33.08 9.00
C ALA A 88 18.49 -33.38 7.52
N HIS A 89 19.53 -34.16 7.20
CA HIS A 89 19.81 -34.61 5.83
C HIS A 89 18.68 -35.48 5.28
N SER A 90 18.19 -36.43 6.09
CA SER A 90 17.04 -37.27 5.74
C SER A 90 15.77 -36.45 5.52
N ALA A 91 15.48 -35.48 6.40
CA ALA A 91 14.33 -34.58 6.24
C ALA A 91 14.44 -33.70 4.97
N ALA A 92 15.67 -33.36 4.56
CA ALA A 92 15.94 -32.62 3.34
C ALA A 92 15.91 -33.49 2.07
N GLY A 93 15.92 -34.82 2.21
CA GLY A 93 16.01 -35.77 1.11
C GLY A 93 17.31 -35.66 0.32
N VAL A 94 18.43 -35.38 1.00
CA VAL A 94 19.76 -35.21 0.37
C VAL A 94 20.74 -36.27 0.86
N ALA A 95 21.66 -36.70 -0.01
CA ALA A 95 22.76 -37.57 0.40
C ALA A 95 23.85 -36.75 1.10
N ALA A 96 24.60 -37.38 2.01
CA ALA A 96 25.69 -36.74 2.72
C ALA A 96 26.84 -36.27 1.80
N ASP A 97 27.07 -37.00 0.70
CA ASP A 97 28.08 -36.67 -0.32
C ASP A 97 27.72 -35.43 -1.15
N ASP A 98 26.44 -35.03 -1.16
CA ASP A 98 25.99 -33.85 -1.88
C ASP A 98 26.24 -32.55 -1.09
N ILE A 99 26.51 -32.64 0.21
CA ILE A 99 26.79 -31.47 1.06
C ILE A 99 28.16 -30.89 0.72
N GLY A 100 28.20 -29.69 0.14
CA GLY A 100 29.46 -29.06 -0.25
C GLY A 100 30.15 -28.27 0.87
N TYR A 101 29.37 -27.80 1.84
CA TYR A 101 29.85 -26.94 2.92
C TYR A 101 29.10 -27.21 4.22
N ILE A 102 29.78 -27.11 5.36
CA ILE A 102 29.13 -27.06 6.68
C ILE A 102 29.61 -25.84 7.46
N GLU A 103 28.65 -25.02 7.85
CA GLU A 103 28.81 -23.97 8.84
C GLU A 103 28.67 -24.57 10.23
N LEU A 104 29.80 -24.64 10.92
CA LEU A 104 29.94 -25.28 12.22
C LEU A 104 29.25 -24.48 13.33
N HIS A 105 28.90 -25.16 14.42
CA HIS A 105 28.72 -24.49 15.70
C HIS A 105 30.05 -23.85 16.13
N GLY A 106 31.15 -24.59 16.07
CA GLY A 106 32.51 -24.09 15.94
C GLY A 106 32.87 -22.96 16.90
N THR A 107 32.85 -23.24 18.21
CA THR A 107 33.09 -22.26 19.26
C THR A 107 34.55 -22.03 19.60
N GLY A 108 35.49 -22.85 19.09
CA GLY A 108 36.90 -22.72 19.43
C GLY A 108 37.20 -23.29 20.81
N THR A 109 36.43 -24.29 21.26
CA THR A 109 36.60 -24.89 22.58
C THR A 109 37.37 -26.22 22.47
N GLN A 110 38.26 -26.46 23.43
CA GLN A 110 39.13 -27.65 23.41
C GLN A 110 38.38 -28.98 23.43
N ILE A 111 37.17 -29.01 24.01
CA ILE A 111 36.32 -30.20 24.09
C ILE A 111 35.29 -30.23 22.96
N GLY A 112 34.64 -29.09 22.66
CA GLY A 112 33.56 -29.04 21.68
C GLY A 112 34.05 -29.27 20.26
N ASP A 113 35.18 -28.68 19.87
CA ASP A 113 35.69 -28.74 18.51
C ASP A 113 36.01 -30.19 18.05
N PRO A 114 36.71 -31.04 18.83
CA PRO A 114 36.88 -32.46 18.49
C PRO A 114 35.57 -33.24 18.42
N ILE A 115 34.64 -32.99 19.34
CA ILE A 115 33.34 -33.70 19.36
C ILE A 115 32.53 -33.38 18.10
N GLU A 116 32.50 -32.11 17.70
CA GLU A 116 31.82 -31.68 16.49
C GLU A 116 32.47 -32.25 15.23
N ALA A 117 33.79 -32.20 15.10
CA ALA A 117 34.50 -32.76 13.94
C ALA A 117 34.24 -34.27 13.77
N MET A 118 34.31 -35.03 14.88
CA MET A 118 34.02 -36.47 14.86
C MET A 118 32.56 -36.80 14.58
N ALA A 119 31.62 -36.01 15.11
CA ALA A 119 30.19 -36.18 14.84
C ALA A 119 29.86 -35.90 13.37
N LEU A 120 30.47 -34.87 12.77
CA LEU A 120 30.32 -34.52 11.37
C LEU A 120 30.90 -35.58 10.43
N GLY A 121 32.13 -36.04 10.68
CA GLY A 121 32.74 -37.10 9.87
C GLY A 121 31.90 -38.39 9.93
N ALA A 122 31.42 -38.76 11.12
CA ALA A 122 30.52 -39.90 11.27
C ALA A 122 29.16 -39.70 10.58
N ALA A 123 28.58 -38.51 10.63
CA ALA A 123 27.29 -38.25 9.99
C ALA A 123 27.38 -38.21 8.46
N LEU A 124 28.51 -37.76 7.92
CA LEU A 124 28.75 -37.69 6.49
C LEU A 124 29.13 -39.05 5.88
N ASP A 125 29.85 -39.89 6.64
CA ASP A 125 30.12 -41.30 6.30
C ASP A 125 30.60 -41.50 4.85
N ARG A 126 31.48 -40.61 4.38
CA ARG A 126 31.84 -40.56 2.95
C ARG A 126 32.77 -41.70 2.57
N ASP A 127 32.48 -42.29 1.42
CA ASP A 127 33.24 -43.39 0.83
C ASP A 127 34.72 -43.03 0.64
N ALA A 128 35.59 -44.01 0.91
CA ALA A 128 37.01 -43.86 0.72
C ALA A 128 37.42 -43.68 -0.74
N ASP A 129 36.66 -44.30 -1.64
CA ASP A 129 36.97 -44.41 -3.06
C ASP A 129 36.49 -43.20 -3.90
N HIS A 130 35.66 -42.32 -3.32
CA HIS A 130 35.10 -41.14 -3.99
C HIS A 130 35.40 -39.83 -3.21
N PRO A 131 36.57 -39.21 -3.40
CA PRO A 131 37.04 -38.10 -2.57
C PRO A 131 36.37 -36.78 -2.95
N ARG A 132 35.20 -36.49 -2.39
CA ARG A 132 34.75 -35.11 -2.22
C ARG A 132 34.99 -34.68 -0.79
N GLU A 133 35.87 -33.69 -0.60
CA GLU A 133 36.04 -33.03 0.69
C GLU A 133 34.78 -32.22 1.05
N CYS A 134 34.42 -32.19 2.33
CA CYS A 134 33.42 -31.25 2.83
C CYS A 134 34.15 -30.02 3.35
N TRP A 135 33.88 -28.86 2.77
CA TRP A 135 34.42 -27.61 3.30
C TRP A 135 33.72 -27.24 4.59
N VAL A 136 34.46 -26.74 5.58
CA VAL A 136 33.92 -26.31 6.87
C VAL A 136 34.43 -24.93 7.27
N GLY A 137 33.65 -24.23 8.09
CA GLY A 137 34.06 -22.98 8.72
C GLY A 137 33.08 -22.50 9.79
N SER A 138 33.41 -21.40 10.47
CA SER A 138 32.55 -20.79 11.49
C SER A 138 32.60 -19.28 11.42
N VAL A 139 31.43 -18.63 11.34
CA VAL A 139 31.23 -17.18 11.40
C VAL A 139 31.68 -16.61 12.73
N LYS A 140 31.73 -17.43 13.79
CA LYS A 140 32.17 -17.01 15.12
C LYS A 140 33.64 -16.58 15.13
N SER A 141 34.45 -17.08 14.19
CA SER A 141 35.82 -16.59 14.01
C SER A 141 35.88 -15.12 13.61
N ASN A 142 34.85 -14.60 12.93
CA ASN A 142 34.76 -13.21 12.47
C ASN A 142 34.08 -12.28 13.47
N ILE A 143 32.97 -12.72 14.07
CA ILE A 143 32.07 -11.83 14.85
C ILE A 143 31.84 -12.31 16.28
N GLY A 144 32.56 -13.34 16.72
CA GLY A 144 32.35 -13.97 18.02
C GLY A 144 31.06 -14.79 18.08
N HIS A 145 30.80 -15.36 19.26
CA HIS A 145 29.59 -16.11 19.55
C HIS A 145 28.46 -15.16 19.93
N LEU A 146 27.53 -14.95 19.01
CA LEU A 146 26.36 -14.08 19.20
C LEU A 146 25.22 -14.70 20.03
N GLU A 147 25.53 -15.71 20.84
CA GLU A 147 24.57 -16.44 21.67
C GLU A 147 23.29 -16.85 20.92
N ALA A 148 22.15 -16.27 21.29
CA ALA A 148 20.86 -16.54 20.65
C ALA A 148 20.85 -16.22 19.14
N ALA A 149 21.67 -15.27 18.68
CA ALA A 149 21.78 -14.89 17.27
C ALA A 149 22.86 -15.69 16.50
N ALA A 150 23.56 -16.63 17.13
CA ALA A 150 24.64 -17.38 16.48
C ALA A 150 24.14 -18.22 15.29
N GLY A 151 23.01 -18.92 15.46
CA GLY A 151 22.44 -19.75 14.40
C GLY A 151 21.92 -18.95 13.21
N ILE A 152 21.32 -17.78 13.45
CA ILE A 152 20.82 -16.94 12.36
C ILE A 152 21.95 -16.25 11.59
N ALA A 153 23.03 -15.87 12.26
CA ALA A 153 24.23 -15.35 11.59
C ALA A 153 24.89 -16.40 10.68
N ALA A 154 24.95 -17.65 11.15
CA ALA A 154 25.40 -18.80 10.37
C ALA A 154 24.52 -19.04 9.13
N LEU A 155 23.19 -19.03 9.29
CA LEU A 155 22.25 -19.14 8.17
C LEU A 155 22.44 -18.02 7.13
N ILE A 156 22.61 -16.77 7.57
CA ILE A 156 22.84 -15.62 6.68
C ILE A 156 24.15 -15.79 5.91
N LYS A 157 25.24 -16.20 6.58
CA LYS A 157 26.53 -16.48 5.93
C LYS A 157 26.38 -17.54 4.84
N CYS A 158 25.74 -18.67 5.13
CA CYS A 158 25.51 -19.73 4.16
C CYS A 158 24.63 -19.28 2.99
N ALA A 159 23.57 -18.52 3.25
CA ALA A 159 22.69 -18.00 2.22
C ALA A 159 23.43 -17.04 1.28
N LEU A 160 24.30 -16.17 1.82
CA LEU A 160 25.17 -15.31 1.01
C LEU A 160 26.22 -16.11 0.23
N ALA A 161 26.83 -17.12 0.86
CA ALA A 161 27.80 -18.00 0.20
C ALA A 161 27.19 -18.73 -1.01
N ILE A 162 25.98 -19.27 -0.85
CA ILE A 162 25.22 -19.91 -1.92
C ILE A 162 24.85 -18.89 -3.01
N LYS A 163 24.26 -17.74 -2.62
CA LYS A 163 23.81 -16.69 -3.55
C LYS A 163 24.94 -16.18 -4.44
N HIS A 164 26.12 -15.97 -3.85
CA HIS A 164 27.27 -15.43 -4.56
C HIS A 164 28.12 -16.51 -5.22
N GLY A 165 27.97 -17.78 -4.82
CA GLY A 165 28.81 -18.87 -5.32
C GLY A 165 30.24 -18.83 -4.79
N TRP A 166 30.43 -18.46 -3.52
CA TRP A 166 31.75 -18.36 -2.87
C TRP A 166 31.71 -18.90 -1.44
N ILE A 167 32.75 -19.64 -1.04
CA ILE A 167 32.96 -20.03 0.36
C ILE A 167 33.94 -19.05 1.01
N PRO A 168 33.51 -18.27 2.02
CA PRO A 168 34.40 -17.35 2.73
C PRO A 168 35.36 -18.09 3.69
N PRO A 169 36.54 -17.50 3.99
CA PRO A 169 37.50 -18.10 4.90
C PRO A 169 36.99 -18.12 6.35
N SER A 170 37.33 -19.18 7.08
CA SER A 170 37.29 -19.22 8.54
C SER A 170 38.62 -18.64 9.06
N ILE A 171 38.55 -17.50 9.73
CA ILE A 171 39.77 -16.79 10.20
C ILE A 171 40.26 -17.37 11.55
N ASN A 172 41.44 -16.96 11.99
CA ASN A 172 42.11 -17.45 13.21
C ASN A 172 42.45 -18.96 13.19
N PHE A 173 42.63 -19.52 12.00
CA PHE A 173 43.03 -20.92 11.78
C PHE A 173 44.37 -20.98 11.03
N GLU A 174 45.41 -21.40 11.73
CA GLU A 174 46.78 -21.57 11.24
C GLU A 174 47.16 -23.05 11.17
N THR A 175 47.04 -23.76 12.30
CA THR A 175 47.50 -25.14 12.47
C THR A 175 46.34 -26.00 12.97
N PRO A 176 45.92 -27.06 12.24
CA PRO A 176 44.81 -27.89 12.65
C PRO A 176 45.12 -28.63 13.96
N ASN A 177 44.17 -28.65 14.88
CA ASN A 177 44.29 -29.45 16.10
C ASN A 177 44.30 -30.95 15.74
N LYS A 178 45.37 -31.65 16.14
CA LYS A 178 45.60 -33.07 15.82
C LYS A 178 44.49 -33.99 16.36
N LEU A 179 43.80 -33.59 17.43
CA LEU A 179 42.68 -34.35 18.01
C LEU A 179 41.46 -34.43 17.08
N LEU A 180 41.33 -33.50 16.13
CA LEU A 180 40.20 -33.43 15.19
C LEU A 180 40.27 -34.51 14.11
N LYS A 181 41.48 -34.97 13.78
CA LYS A 181 41.74 -35.95 12.70
C LYS A 181 41.03 -35.56 11.39
N LEU A 182 41.12 -34.28 10.99
CA LEU A 182 40.33 -33.71 9.88
C LEU A 182 40.43 -34.51 8.57
N GLU A 183 41.62 -35.01 8.23
CA GLU A 183 41.83 -35.88 7.06
C GLU A 183 41.04 -37.20 7.17
N GLU A 184 41.06 -37.86 8.33
CA GLU A 184 40.26 -39.07 8.59
C GLU A 184 38.75 -38.77 8.53
N GLN A 185 38.35 -37.56 8.93
CA GLN A 185 36.95 -37.11 8.88
C GLN A 185 36.53 -36.55 7.50
N ARG A 186 37.46 -36.43 6.53
CA ARG A 186 37.24 -35.83 5.20
C ARG A 186 36.71 -34.40 5.24
N LEU A 187 37.18 -33.63 6.23
CA LEU A 187 36.82 -32.23 6.44
C LEU A 187 38.00 -31.33 6.06
N ALA A 188 37.72 -30.26 5.31
CA ALA A 188 38.72 -29.26 4.96
C ALA A 188 38.27 -27.87 5.43
N VAL A 189 39.10 -27.17 6.19
CA VAL A 189 38.77 -25.81 6.65
C VAL A 189 39.03 -24.81 5.52
N ALA A 190 38.05 -23.96 5.21
CA ALA A 190 38.21 -22.91 4.21
C ALA A 190 39.17 -21.82 4.72
N ARG A 191 40.41 -21.76 4.20
CA ARG A 191 41.45 -20.81 4.64
C ARG A 191 41.49 -19.48 3.86
N GLN A 192 40.93 -19.49 2.66
CA GLN A 192 40.88 -18.34 1.76
C GLN A 192 39.51 -18.28 1.08
N LEU A 193 39.16 -17.11 0.55
CA LEU A 193 37.94 -16.97 -0.26
C LEU A 193 38.09 -17.84 -1.51
N MET A 194 37.17 -18.77 -1.71
CA MET A 194 37.23 -19.73 -2.82
C MET A 194 35.91 -19.80 -3.59
N PRO A 195 35.96 -19.98 -4.91
CA PRO A 195 34.74 -20.17 -5.70
C PRO A 195 34.05 -21.46 -5.26
N TRP A 196 32.73 -21.40 -5.16
CA TRP A 196 31.87 -22.57 -5.01
C TRP A 196 31.22 -22.83 -6.37
N PRO A 197 31.84 -23.63 -7.25
CA PRO A 197 31.39 -23.77 -8.62
C PRO A 197 29.97 -24.32 -8.69
N GLU A 198 29.23 -23.89 -9.71
CA GLU A 198 27.92 -24.46 -10.02
C GLU A 198 28.13 -25.85 -10.62
N MET A 199 27.36 -26.81 -10.11
CA MET A 199 27.37 -28.19 -10.60
C MET A 199 26.00 -28.53 -11.19
N ASN A 200 25.88 -29.70 -11.82
CA ASN A 200 24.58 -30.25 -12.22
C ASN A 200 23.63 -30.43 -11.02
N THR A 201 24.17 -30.49 -9.80
CA THR A 201 23.43 -30.50 -8.53
C THR A 201 23.46 -29.11 -7.87
N PRO A 202 22.38 -28.70 -7.17
CA PRO A 202 22.36 -27.48 -6.39
C PRO A 202 23.47 -27.44 -5.34
N ARG A 203 24.00 -26.25 -5.02
CA ARG A 203 24.88 -26.07 -3.86
C ARG A 203 24.11 -26.40 -2.58
N LEU A 204 24.72 -27.18 -1.68
CA LEU A 204 24.11 -27.59 -0.41
C LEU A 204 25.04 -27.27 0.76
N ALA A 205 24.49 -26.57 1.75
CA ALA A 205 25.16 -26.25 3.01
C ALA A 205 24.42 -26.89 4.20
N GLY A 206 25.17 -27.51 5.11
CA GLY A 206 24.70 -27.82 6.47
C GLY A 206 25.02 -26.69 7.44
N ILE A 207 24.16 -26.44 8.42
CA ILE A 207 24.35 -25.40 9.44
C ILE A 207 24.07 -26.01 10.81
N SER A 208 25.07 -26.02 11.69
CA SER A 208 24.98 -26.59 13.04
C SER A 208 24.93 -25.53 14.13
N SER A 209 24.10 -25.77 15.15
CA SER A 209 24.12 -24.97 16.38
C SER A 209 23.80 -25.85 17.58
N PHE A 210 24.73 -25.91 18.54
CA PHE A 210 24.63 -26.76 19.73
C PHE A 210 24.55 -25.88 20.98
N GLY A 211 23.40 -25.89 21.65
CA GLY A 211 23.15 -25.02 22.79
C GLY A 211 23.84 -25.52 24.06
N LEU A 212 24.29 -24.60 24.91
CA LEU A 212 24.91 -24.93 26.21
C LEU A 212 24.01 -25.78 27.12
N GLY A 213 22.68 -25.68 26.97
CA GLY A 213 21.72 -26.53 27.69
C GLY A 213 21.50 -27.93 27.09
N GLY A 214 22.23 -28.29 26.03
CA GLY A 214 22.18 -29.60 25.37
C GLY A 214 21.21 -29.72 24.21
N THR A 215 20.48 -28.67 23.83
CA THR A 215 19.60 -28.70 22.64
C THR A 215 20.41 -28.45 21.37
N ASN A 216 20.34 -29.39 20.42
CA ASN A 216 21.07 -29.32 19.16
C ASN A 216 20.13 -29.04 18.00
N ALA A 217 20.58 -28.26 17.03
CA ALA A 217 19.87 -28.01 15.78
C ALA A 217 20.80 -28.17 14.57
N HIS A 218 20.25 -28.71 13.48
CA HIS A 218 20.92 -28.74 12.18
C HIS A 218 19.95 -28.36 11.06
N VAL A 219 20.39 -27.52 10.11
CA VAL A 219 19.59 -27.04 8.97
C VAL A 219 20.33 -27.33 7.67
N VAL A 220 19.60 -27.80 6.67
CA VAL A 220 20.11 -27.99 5.29
C VAL A 220 19.57 -26.88 4.40
N LEU A 221 20.48 -26.08 3.86
CA LEU A 221 20.20 -24.97 2.94
C LEU A 221 20.67 -25.32 1.53
N SER A 222 19.84 -25.05 0.53
CA SER A 222 20.11 -25.32 -0.88
C SER A 222 20.06 -24.06 -1.71
N GLU A 223 20.81 -24.03 -2.81
CA GLU A 223 20.59 -23.10 -3.91
C GLU A 223 19.15 -23.21 -4.45
N TYR A 224 18.49 -22.07 -4.61
CA TYR A 224 17.18 -22.01 -5.25
C TYR A 224 17.35 -21.83 -6.77
N ARG A 225 16.91 -22.83 -7.55
CA ARG A 225 16.86 -22.77 -9.02
C ARG A 225 15.43 -22.57 -9.48
N VAL A 226 15.20 -21.58 -10.33
CA VAL A 226 13.86 -21.28 -10.87
C VAL A 226 13.41 -22.44 -11.76
N PRO A 227 12.27 -23.09 -11.49
CA PRO A 227 11.72 -24.09 -12.39
C PRO A 227 11.08 -23.40 -13.60
N GLY A 228 11.66 -23.54 -14.79
CA GLY A 228 11.08 -23.06 -16.06
C GLY A 228 12.03 -22.25 -16.95
N PRO A 229 11.65 -21.92 -18.19
CA PRO A 229 12.45 -21.08 -19.07
C PRO A 229 12.71 -19.72 -18.42
N GLU A 230 13.94 -19.21 -18.55
CA GLU A 230 14.33 -17.90 -18.07
C GLU A 230 13.32 -16.84 -18.55
N ALA A 231 12.92 -15.96 -17.64
CA ALA A 231 12.00 -14.87 -17.97
C ALA A 231 12.58 -14.08 -19.14
N HIS A 232 11.88 -14.07 -20.27
CA HIS A 232 12.23 -13.25 -21.43
C HIS A 232 12.51 -11.81 -20.98
N SER A 233 13.47 -11.15 -21.62
CA SER A 233 13.74 -9.71 -21.45
C SER A 233 12.44 -8.94 -21.69
N VAL A 234 11.75 -8.58 -20.61
CA VAL A 234 10.57 -7.72 -20.67
C VAL A 234 11.10 -6.31 -20.92
N GLU A 235 10.59 -5.66 -21.96
CA GLU A 235 10.93 -4.25 -22.20
C GLU A 235 10.70 -3.41 -20.93
N PRO A 236 11.53 -2.39 -20.67
CA PRO A 236 11.41 -1.57 -19.49
C PRO A 236 10.02 -0.95 -19.42
N GLN A 237 9.19 -1.45 -18.50
CA GLN A 237 7.81 -0.99 -18.39
C GLN A 237 7.77 0.45 -17.89
N ARG A 238 7.10 1.31 -18.65
CA ARG A 238 6.85 2.71 -18.34
C ARG A 238 5.37 2.89 -18.01
N VAL A 239 5.05 3.93 -17.23
CA VAL A 239 3.67 4.29 -16.91
C VAL A 239 3.19 5.27 -17.98
N CYS A 240 2.42 4.80 -18.96
CA CYS A 240 1.91 5.63 -20.07
C CYS A 240 3.02 6.45 -20.77
N GLY A 241 4.18 5.82 -21.02
CA GLY A 241 5.35 6.50 -21.61
C GLY A 241 6.25 7.25 -20.62
N TYR A 242 5.88 7.36 -19.34
CA TYR A 242 6.65 8.07 -18.31
C TYR A 242 7.47 7.15 -17.40
N TRP A 243 8.63 7.66 -17.00
CA TRP A 243 9.37 7.21 -15.83
C TRP A 243 8.74 7.81 -14.58
N VAL A 244 8.37 6.96 -13.63
CA VAL A 244 7.71 7.37 -12.39
C VAL A 244 8.47 6.79 -11.21
N LEU A 245 8.90 7.65 -10.29
CA LEU A 245 9.62 7.26 -9.09
C LEU A 245 8.98 7.91 -7.84
N PRO A 246 8.09 7.18 -7.14
CA PRO A 246 7.58 7.63 -5.86
C PRO A 246 8.64 7.41 -4.77
N VAL A 247 8.79 8.42 -3.91
CA VAL A 247 9.61 8.38 -2.70
C VAL A 247 8.76 8.88 -1.56
N SER A 248 8.76 8.17 -0.43
CA SER A 248 8.02 8.61 0.75
C SER A 248 8.76 8.31 2.05
N ALA A 249 8.52 9.11 3.09
CA ALA A 249 9.02 8.88 4.43
C ALA A 249 8.09 9.45 5.51
N LYS A 250 8.37 9.09 6.78
CA LYS A 250 7.60 9.55 7.95
C LYS A 250 7.98 10.97 8.43
N ASN A 251 9.02 11.57 7.87
CA ASN A 251 9.40 12.95 8.17
C ASN A 251 10.24 13.56 7.02
N PRO A 252 10.35 14.91 6.93
CA PRO A 252 11.07 15.58 5.86
C PRO A 252 12.55 15.19 5.77
N LYS A 253 13.24 15.06 6.90
CA LYS A 253 14.67 14.70 6.93
C LYS A 253 14.93 13.29 6.39
N ALA A 254 14.07 12.33 6.73
CA ALA A 254 14.11 10.98 6.20
C ALA A 254 13.80 10.98 4.69
N LEU A 255 12.81 11.76 4.23
CA LEU A 255 12.47 11.88 2.81
C LEU A 255 13.66 12.42 2.00
N GLN A 256 14.28 13.50 2.48
CA GLN A 256 15.45 14.09 1.81
C GLN A 256 16.64 13.11 1.79
N THR A 257 16.88 12.39 2.89
CA THR A 257 17.96 11.39 2.97
C THR A 257 17.70 10.23 2.00
N LEU A 258 16.45 9.77 1.90
CA LEU A 258 16.08 8.68 1.00
C LEU A 258 16.21 9.10 -0.46
N ALA A 259 15.74 10.31 -0.82
CA ALA A 259 15.88 10.86 -2.16
C ALA A 259 17.36 10.96 -2.58
N LYS A 260 18.24 11.45 -1.69
CA LYS A 260 19.70 11.48 -1.92
C LYS A 260 20.30 10.08 -2.12
N ARG A 261 19.86 9.10 -1.32
CA ARG A 261 20.28 7.69 -1.49
C ARG A 261 19.84 7.11 -2.83
N TYR A 262 18.65 7.47 -3.30
CA TYR A 262 18.15 7.04 -4.60
C TYR A 262 18.97 7.69 -5.73
N LEU A 263 19.17 9.01 -5.69
CA LEU A 263 20.01 9.75 -6.66
C LEU A 263 21.42 9.17 -6.79
N ALA A 264 22.06 8.78 -5.67
CA ALA A 264 23.40 8.20 -5.68
C ALA A 264 23.50 6.84 -6.41
N VAL A 265 22.38 6.13 -6.56
CA VAL A 265 22.35 4.81 -7.21
C VAL A 265 21.84 4.90 -8.64
N ILE A 266 20.75 5.64 -8.88
CA ILE A 266 20.03 5.61 -10.15
C ILE A 266 20.84 6.16 -11.33
N SER A 267 21.77 7.09 -11.10
CA SER A 267 22.59 7.68 -12.17
C SER A 267 23.59 6.70 -12.80
N ALA A 268 23.86 5.55 -12.15
CA ALA A 268 24.77 4.52 -12.64
C ALA A 268 24.04 3.29 -13.21
N LEU A 269 22.70 3.28 -13.18
CA LEU A 269 21.91 2.15 -13.66
C LEU A 269 21.69 2.23 -15.17
N SER A 270 21.68 1.07 -15.83
CA SER A 270 21.10 0.95 -17.18
C SER A 270 19.60 1.24 -17.17
N GLU A 271 18.98 1.50 -18.34
CA GLU A 271 17.53 1.77 -18.41
C GLU A 271 16.69 0.61 -17.85
N ASP A 272 17.04 -0.64 -18.14
CA ASP A 272 16.33 -1.82 -17.62
C ASP A 272 16.42 -1.94 -16.10
N GLU A 273 17.59 -1.62 -15.54
CA GLU A 273 17.80 -1.59 -14.10
C GLU A 273 17.02 -0.46 -13.45
N LEU A 274 17.00 0.72 -14.07
CA LEU A 274 16.23 1.86 -13.60
C LEU A 274 14.73 1.58 -13.64
N ALA A 275 14.22 0.89 -14.66
CA ALA A 275 12.80 0.56 -14.79
C ALA A 275 12.37 -0.38 -13.66
N GLY A 276 13.20 -1.40 -13.38
CA GLY A 276 12.99 -2.27 -12.22
C GLY A 276 13.10 -1.56 -10.88
N PHE A 277 13.97 -0.54 -10.78
CA PHE A 277 14.10 0.32 -9.61
C PHE A 277 12.82 1.13 -9.37
N CYS A 278 12.32 1.84 -10.39
CA CYS A 278 11.06 2.58 -10.37
C CYS A 278 9.88 1.69 -10.01
N ALA A 279 9.74 0.53 -10.67
CA ALA A 279 8.67 -0.42 -10.41
C ALA A 279 8.70 -0.94 -8.97
N THR A 280 9.88 -1.24 -8.43
CA THR A 280 10.00 -1.70 -7.04
C THR A 280 9.66 -0.58 -6.05
N ALA A 281 10.05 0.66 -6.36
CA ALA A 281 9.72 1.81 -5.50
C ALA A 281 8.21 2.04 -5.47
N ALA A 282 7.55 1.94 -6.62
CA ALA A 282 6.11 2.15 -6.77
C ALA A 282 5.26 1.04 -6.15
N THR A 283 5.69 -0.22 -6.22
CA THR A 283 4.84 -1.38 -5.85
C THR A 283 5.28 -2.09 -4.56
N ARG A 284 6.51 -1.89 -4.08
CA ARG A 284 7.10 -2.63 -2.94
C ARG A 284 7.66 -1.74 -1.82
N ARG A 285 7.31 -0.46 -1.81
CA ARG A 285 7.58 0.44 -0.68
C ARG A 285 6.27 0.93 -0.09
N SER A 286 6.26 1.11 1.23
CA SER A 286 5.15 1.76 1.92
C SER A 286 5.01 3.21 1.42
N SER A 287 3.76 3.68 1.32
CA SER A 287 3.43 5.06 0.98
C SER A 287 3.21 5.86 2.26
N PHE A 288 4.25 6.57 2.72
CA PHE A 288 4.19 7.44 3.91
C PHE A 288 3.73 8.86 3.57
N GLU A 289 3.55 9.70 4.58
CA GLU A 289 2.92 11.03 4.46
C GLU A 289 3.81 12.07 3.76
N TYR A 290 5.12 12.06 3.98
CA TYR A 290 6.00 13.00 3.27
C TYR A 290 6.41 12.37 1.96
N ARG A 291 5.94 12.94 0.84
CA ARG A 291 5.97 12.31 -0.49
C ARG A 291 6.71 13.17 -1.51
N ILE A 292 7.40 12.52 -2.43
CA ILE A 292 7.85 13.03 -3.73
C ILE A 292 7.35 12.04 -4.78
N LEU A 293 6.89 12.55 -5.91
CA LEU A 293 6.69 11.75 -7.11
C LEU A 293 7.50 12.39 -8.22
N ALA A 294 8.64 11.80 -8.56
CA ALA A 294 9.45 12.26 -9.68
C ALA A 294 8.91 11.65 -10.97
N ILE A 295 8.70 12.48 -11.99
CA ILE A 295 8.14 12.09 -13.28
C ILE A 295 8.98 12.66 -14.43
N GLY A 296 9.10 11.93 -15.53
CA GLY A 296 9.76 12.39 -16.74
C GLY A 296 9.54 11.46 -17.93
N LYS A 297 9.62 11.97 -19.17
CA LYS A 297 9.54 11.15 -20.40
C LYS A 297 10.87 10.45 -20.68
N THR A 298 11.95 10.95 -20.10
CA THR A 298 13.27 10.33 -20.13
C THR A 298 13.80 10.06 -18.72
N PRO A 299 14.77 9.14 -18.55
CA PRO A 299 15.47 8.96 -17.27
C PRO A 299 16.05 10.27 -16.71
N ALA A 300 16.65 11.09 -17.58
CA ALA A 300 17.27 12.35 -17.19
C ALA A 300 16.25 13.37 -16.65
N GLU A 301 15.07 13.47 -17.28
CA GLU A 301 13.99 14.33 -16.80
C GLU A 301 13.45 13.89 -15.43
N MET A 302 13.25 12.58 -15.25
CA MET A 302 12.78 12.04 -13.96
C MET A 302 13.83 12.25 -12.85
N ILE A 303 15.11 12.04 -13.14
CA ILE A 303 16.20 12.30 -12.19
C ILE A 303 16.24 13.79 -11.82
N ALA A 304 16.17 14.70 -12.79
CA ALA A 304 16.12 16.13 -12.53
C ALA A 304 14.88 16.53 -11.71
N SER A 305 13.73 15.91 -11.97
CA SER A 305 12.51 16.09 -11.18
C SER A 305 12.71 15.66 -9.72
N LEU A 306 13.38 14.52 -9.48
CA LEU A 306 13.72 14.06 -8.13
C LEU A 306 14.69 15.01 -7.42
N GLU A 307 15.74 15.49 -8.12
CA GLU A 307 16.72 16.43 -7.59
C GLU A 307 16.04 17.73 -7.14
N GLN A 308 15.21 18.32 -8.01
CA GLN A 308 14.48 19.54 -7.72
C GLN A 308 13.55 19.36 -6.52
N ALA A 309 12.75 18.28 -6.52
CA ALA A 309 11.82 18.01 -5.42
C ALA A 309 12.56 17.77 -4.09
N ALA A 310 13.68 17.05 -4.10
CA ALA A 310 14.49 16.79 -2.91
C ALA A 310 15.10 18.07 -2.32
N GLN A 311 15.44 19.07 -3.15
CA GLN A 311 15.92 20.37 -2.70
C GLN A 311 14.82 21.22 -2.04
N GLN A 312 13.57 21.01 -2.43
CA GLN A 312 12.41 21.73 -1.88
C GLN A 312 11.92 21.14 -0.54
N VAL A 313 12.35 19.92 -0.18
CA VAL A 313 11.99 19.31 1.11
C VAL A 313 12.62 20.08 2.27
N SER A 314 11.77 20.49 3.22
CA SER A 314 12.17 21.21 4.42
C SER A 314 11.31 20.81 5.62
N ASP A 315 11.66 21.28 6.82
CA ASP A 315 10.86 21.03 8.02
C ASP A 315 9.45 21.65 7.95
N LYS A 316 9.19 22.55 6.99
CA LYS A 316 7.87 23.14 6.72
C LYS A 316 7.08 22.40 5.64
N SER A 317 7.62 21.33 5.05
CA SER A 317 6.90 20.55 4.06
C SER A 317 5.62 19.98 4.67
N THR A 318 4.51 20.11 3.97
CA THR A 318 3.21 19.60 4.41
C THR A 318 3.16 18.08 4.22
N PRO A 319 2.77 17.30 5.25
CA PRO A 319 2.50 15.89 5.08
C PRO A 319 1.25 15.70 4.21
N ALA A 320 1.27 14.68 3.36
CA ALA A 320 0.08 14.22 2.67
C ALA A 320 -0.97 13.77 3.69
N LEU A 321 -2.24 13.99 3.39
CA LEU A 321 -3.33 13.60 4.26
C LEU A 321 -3.41 12.07 4.35
N LYS A 322 -3.70 11.58 5.56
CA LYS A 322 -3.97 10.16 5.77
C LYS A 322 -5.27 9.77 5.06
N PRO A 323 -5.44 8.51 4.61
CA PRO A 323 -6.62 8.08 3.85
C PRO A 323 -7.97 8.42 4.50
N TYR A 324 -8.08 8.32 5.82
CA TYR A 324 -9.33 8.61 6.56
C TYR A 324 -9.57 10.11 6.80
N LEU A 325 -8.61 10.98 6.47
CA LEU A 325 -8.73 12.44 6.52
C LEU A 325 -8.85 13.05 5.12
N LEU A 326 -8.73 12.25 4.05
CA LEU A 326 -8.85 12.75 2.68
C LEU A 326 -10.29 13.17 2.40
N PRO A 327 -10.51 14.41 1.91
CA PRO A 327 -11.80 14.79 1.39
C PRO A 327 -12.20 13.91 0.19
N PRO A 328 -13.51 13.69 -0.04
CA PRO A 328 -14.01 12.96 -1.19
C PRO A 328 -13.58 13.62 -2.51
N VAL A 329 -13.25 12.81 -3.50
CA VAL A 329 -12.98 13.29 -4.87
C VAL A 329 -14.31 13.52 -5.59
N VAL A 330 -14.50 14.70 -6.17
CA VAL A 330 -15.66 15.06 -6.98
C VAL A 330 -15.22 15.22 -8.43
N PHE A 331 -15.85 14.48 -9.34
CA PHE A 331 -15.61 14.66 -10.77
C PHE A 331 -16.58 15.70 -11.33
N ALA A 332 -16.03 16.76 -11.92
CA ALA A 332 -16.79 17.82 -12.55
C ALA A 332 -16.62 17.76 -14.08
N TYR A 333 -17.70 17.46 -14.80
CA TYR A 333 -17.67 17.25 -16.25
C TYR A 333 -18.01 18.54 -16.99
N ALA A 334 -17.06 19.06 -17.78
CA ALA A 334 -17.23 20.31 -18.52
C ALA A 334 -18.30 20.23 -19.63
N GLY A 335 -18.89 21.39 -19.96
CA GLY A 335 -19.85 21.53 -21.04
C GLY A 335 -19.20 21.77 -22.41
N GLN A 336 -20.04 22.22 -23.36
CA GLN A 336 -19.59 22.59 -24.70
C GLN A 336 -18.72 23.86 -24.66
N GLY A 337 -17.66 23.85 -25.47
CA GLY A 337 -16.65 24.90 -25.51
C GLY A 337 -15.31 24.47 -24.92
N SER A 338 -15.19 23.26 -24.38
CA SER A 338 -13.93 22.66 -23.95
C SER A 338 -13.07 22.13 -25.12
N GLN A 339 -13.69 21.76 -26.23
CA GLN A 339 -13.02 21.22 -27.42
C GLN A 339 -12.05 22.20 -28.09
N TRP A 340 -11.05 21.66 -28.79
CA TRP A 340 -10.08 22.38 -29.61
C TRP A 340 -9.41 21.44 -30.64
N LEU A 341 -8.83 22.00 -31.71
CA LEU A 341 -8.24 21.24 -32.82
C LEU A 341 -7.04 20.40 -32.37
N GLY A 342 -7.01 19.14 -32.75
CA GLY A 342 -5.92 18.22 -32.40
C GLY A 342 -5.94 17.72 -30.94
N MET A 343 -7.04 17.94 -30.22
CA MET A 343 -7.23 17.37 -28.88
C MET A 343 -7.16 15.83 -28.91
N ALA A 344 -6.82 15.23 -27.77
CA ALA A 344 -6.62 13.80 -27.56
C ALA A 344 -5.39 13.19 -28.22
N ARG A 345 -4.59 13.92 -29.01
CA ARG A 345 -3.48 13.34 -29.77
C ARG A 345 -2.46 12.64 -28.89
N SER A 346 -1.96 13.33 -27.86
CA SER A 346 -0.94 12.76 -26.98
C SER A 346 -1.54 11.70 -26.06
N LEU A 347 -2.78 11.88 -25.61
CA LEU A 347 -3.48 10.88 -24.81
C LEU A 347 -3.68 9.56 -25.57
N LEU A 348 -4.14 9.63 -26.83
CA LEU A 348 -4.29 8.45 -27.69
C LEU A 348 -2.96 7.74 -27.96
N ALA A 349 -1.85 8.49 -28.00
CA ALA A 349 -0.53 7.93 -28.26
C ALA A 349 0.12 7.29 -27.02
N GLN A 350 -0.19 7.79 -25.81
CA GLN A 350 0.51 7.40 -24.57
C GLN A 350 -0.33 6.53 -23.63
N PHE A 351 -1.65 6.60 -23.70
CA PHE A 351 -2.55 5.99 -22.72
C PHE A 351 -3.47 4.95 -23.39
N ASP A 352 -3.10 3.69 -23.26
CA ASP A 352 -3.84 2.57 -23.88
C ASP A 352 -5.29 2.51 -23.40
N VAL A 353 -5.55 2.67 -22.10
CA VAL A 353 -6.92 2.65 -21.54
C VAL A 353 -7.78 3.79 -22.09
N PHE A 354 -7.20 4.98 -22.27
CA PHE A 354 -7.87 6.09 -22.94
C PHE A 354 -8.16 5.77 -24.41
N SER A 355 -7.18 5.22 -25.15
CA SER A 355 -7.31 4.84 -26.55
C SER A 355 -8.40 3.78 -26.77
N GLU A 356 -8.41 2.73 -25.96
CA GLU A 356 -9.42 1.67 -25.97
C GLU A 356 -10.83 2.22 -25.66
N ALA A 357 -10.94 3.16 -24.71
CA ALA A 357 -12.22 3.80 -24.40
C ALA A 357 -12.73 4.68 -25.55
N ILE A 358 -11.84 5.37 -26.28
CA ILE A 358 -12.21 6.09 -27.50
C ILE A 358 -12.63 5.12 -28.61
N ASP A 359 -11.95 4.00 -28.79
CA ASP A 359 -12.32 2.99 -29.79
C ASP A 359 -13.71 2.38 -29.49
N GLN A 360 -14.05 2.18 -28.22
CA GLN A 360 -15.40 1.77 -27.81
C GLN A 360 -16.45 2.83 -28.16
N CYS A 361 -16.18 4.10 -27.86
CA CYS A 361 -17.07 5.20 -28.23
C CYS A 361 -17.21 5.32 -29.74
N ASP A 362 -16.11 5.22 -30.50
CA ASP A 362 -16.09 5.30 -31.95
C ASP A 362 -17.00 4.23 -32.58
N ALA A 363 -16.85 2.97 -32.16
CA ALA A 363 -17.66 1.87 -32.65
C ALA A 363 -19.16 2.05 -32.38
N LEU A 364 -19.52 2.67 -31.25
CA LEU A 364 -20.92 2.91 -30.87
C LEU A 364 -21.52 4.16 -31.54
N PHE A 365 -20.73 5.22 -31.74
CA PHE A 365 -21.18 6.45 -32.39
C PHE A 365 -21.23 6.31 -33.91
N PHE A 366 -20.39 5.48 -34.52
CA PHE A 366 -20.30 5.36 -35.98
C PHE A 366 -21.66 5.08 -36.65
N PRO A 367 -22.52 4.15 -36.16
CA PRO A 367 -23.85 3.94 -36.73
C PRO A 367 -24.80 5.13 -36.61
N CYS A 368 -24.61 5.99 -35.59
CA CYS A 368 -25.47 7.15 -35.33
C CYS A 368 -25.03 8.38 -36.13
N LEU A 369 -23.72 8.57 -36.33
CA LEU A 369 -23.14 9.77 -36.92
C LEU A 369 -22.70 9.59 -38.38
N GLY A 370 -22.47 8.35 -38.82
CA GLY A 370 -21.94 8.04 -40.16
C GLY A 370 -20.46 8.39 -40.35
N GLN A 371 -19.73 8.70 -39.27
CA GLN A 371 -18.33 9.10 -39.29
C GLN A 371 -17.61 8.70 -38.00
N SER A 372 -16.30 8.57 -38.06
CA SER A 372 -15.46 8.20 -36.91
C SER A 372 -15.23 9.39 -35.97
N ILE A 373 -15.58 9.20 -34.70
CA ILE A 373 -15.24 10.09 -33.58
C ILE A 373 -13.74 10.17 -33.38
N LYS A 374 -13.02 9.05 -33.48
CA LYS A 374 -11.55 9.02 -33.35
C LYS A 374 -10.88 9.91 -34.40
N HIS A 375 -11.35 9.86 -35.64
CA HIS A 375 -10.88 10.77 -36.69
C HIS A 375 -11.23 12.22 -36.37
N LEU A 376 -12.47 12.50 -35.96
CA LEU A 376 -12.89 13.87 -35.61
C LEU A 376 -12.11 14.46 -34.42
N LEU A 377 -11.74 13.65 -33.42
CA LEU A 377 -10.88 14.08 -32.30
C LEU A 377 -9.51 14.57 -32.81
N LEU A 378 -8.94 13.85 -33.77
CA LEU A 378 -7.64 14.15 -34.37
C LEU A 378 -7.70 15.26 -35.44
N HIS A 379 -8.82 15.96 -35.60
CA HIS A 379 -9.00 16.94 -36.67
C HIS A 379 -8.13 18.20 -36.49
N GLU A 380 -7.33 18.48 -37.52
CA GLU A 380 -6.30 19.53 -37.68
C GLU A 380 -6.75 20.93 -38.09
N THR A 381 -7.65 20.96 -39.06
CA THR A 381 -7.61 22.02 -40.08
C THR A 381 -8.79 22.96 -40.02
N ASP A 382 -9.97 22.48 -39.64
CA ASP A 382 -11.18 23.28 -39.60
C ASP A 382 -11.88 23.16 -38.24
N VAL A 383 -11.78 24.23 -37.45
CA VAL A 383 -12.44 24.32 -36.15
C VAL A 383 -13.97 24.27 -36.26
N ASN A 384 -14.55 24.65 -37.39
CA ASN A 384 -16.00 24.58 -37.57
C ASN A 384 -16.51 23.14 -37.63
N VAL A 385 -15.67 22.17 -38.03
CA VAL A 385 -16.02 20.75 -38.01
C VAL A 385 -16.20 20.26 -36.58
N ILE A 386 -15.28 20.63 -35.67
CA ILE A 386 -15.35 20.23 -34.26
C ILE A 386 -16.31 21.09 -33.43
N ASP A 387 -16.62 22.32 -33.88
CA ASP A 387 -17.60 23.22 -33.25
C ASP A 387 -19.04 22.98 -33.75
N ASP A 388 -19.26 22.20 -34.82
CA ASP A 388 -20.60 21.77 -35.21
C ASP A 388 -21.24 20.96 -34.08
N THR A 389 -22.43 21.35 -33.64
CA THR A 389 -23.05 20.81 -32.42
C THR A 389 -23.24 19.29 -32.46
N ALA A 390 -23.55 18.73 -33.64
CA ALA A 390 -23.74 17.29 -33.78
C ALA A 390 -22.41 16.51 -33.71
N ASN A 391 -21.27 17.17 -33.90
CA ASN A 391 -19.94 16.59 -33.72
C ASN A 391 -19.39 16.89 -32.32
N ALA A 392 -19.49 18.15 -31.88
CA ALA A 392 -18.92 18.64 -30.62
C ALA A 392 -19.39 17.84 -29.41
N GLN A 393 -20.69 17.53 -29.32
CA GLN A 393 -21.25 16.85 -28.16
C GLN A 393 -20.76 15.39 -28.04
N PRO A 394 -20.84 14.55 -29.09
CA PRO A 394 -20.18 13.25 -29.09
C PRO A 394 -18.69 13.29 -28.80
N LEU A 395 -17.96 14.29 -29.33
CA LEU A 395 -16.52 14.46 -29.09
C LEU A 395 -16.22 14.71 -27.60
N ILE A 396 -16.91 15.67 -26.99
CA ILE A 396 -16.74 16.01 -25.57
C ILE A 396 -17.08 14.81 -24.70
N PHE A 397 -18.23 14.16 -24.95
CA PHE A 397 -18.66 12.99 -24.19
C PHE A 397 -17.62 11.86 -24.27
N SER A 398 -17.14 11.54 -25.48
CA SER A 398 -16.18 10.44 -25.68
C SER A 398 -14.86 10.72 -24.98
N TYR A 399 -14.36 11.95 -25.08
CA TYR A 399 -13.15 12.40 -24.40
C TYR A 399 -13.28 12.30 -22.87
N GLN A 400 -14.41 12.76 -22.32
CA GLN A 400 -14.68 12.71 -20.89
C GLN A 400 -14.82 11.27 -20.38
N TYR A 401 -15.54 10.43 -21.11
CA TYR A 401 -15.66 9.01 -20.78
C TYR A 401 -14.29 8.33 -20.73
N ALA A 402 -13.43 8.58 -21.73
CA ALA A 402 -12.10 8.01 -21.80
C ALA A 402 -11.18 8.49 -20.66
N LEU A 403 -11.23 9.78 -20.30
CA LEU A 403 -10.52 10.30 -19.12
C LEU A 403 -11.00 9.68 -17.81
N THR A 404 -12.31 9.47 -17.64
CA THR A 404 -12.86 8.81 -16.45
C THR A 404 -12.36 7.38 -16.33
N LYS A 405 -12.26 6.64 -17.46
CA LYS A 405 -11.65 5.30 -17.47
C LYS A 405 -10.16 5.36 -17.15
N GLN A 406 -9.45 6.34 -17.69
CA GLN A 406 -8.03 6.51 -17.45
C GLN A 406 -7.71 6.83 -15.98
N LEU A 407 -8.48 7.70 -15.32
CA LEU A 407 -8.34 7.96 -13.88
C LEU A 407 -8.62 6.70 -13.05
N ALA A 408 -9.65 5.93 -13.41
CA ALA A 408 -9.97 4.69 -12.73
C ALA A 408 -8.85 3.63 -12.86
N ALA A 409 -8.08 3.65 -13.96
CA ALA A 409 -6.90 2.78 -14.14
C ALA A 409 -5.74 3.14 -13.20
N PHE A 410 -5.71 4.36 -12.68
CA PHE A 410 -4.80 4.81 -11.62
C PHE A 410 -5.42 4.67 -10.21
N GLY A 411 -6.59 4.05 -10.09
CA GLY A 411 -7.30 3.88 -8.82
C GLY A 411 -8.11 5.10 -8.37
N ILE A 412 -8.13 6.19 -9.15
CA ILE A 412 -8.88 7.41 -8.80
C ILE A 412 -10.34 7.27 -9.23
N ARG A 413 -11.24 7.30 -8.25
CA ARG A 413 -12.69 7.21 -8.47
C ARG A 413 -13.41 8.35 -7.75
N PRO A 414 -14.49 8.90 -8.33
CA PRO A 414 -15.27 9.93 -7.68
C PRO A 414 -16.13 9.32 -6.56
N ALA A 415 -16.31 10.09 -5.50
CA ALA A 415 -17.32 9.88 -4.49
C ALA A 415 -18.63 10.63 -4.81
N ALA A 416 -18.58 11.63 -5.69
CA ALA A 416 -19.74 12.31 -6.25
C ALA A 416 -19.42 12.93 -7.63
N VAL A 417 -20.46 13.26 -8.39
CA VAL A 417 -20.32 13.83 -9.73
C VAL A 417 -21.22 15.05 -9.93
N VAL A 418 -20.77 15.96 -10.80
CA VAL A 418 -21.54 17.08 -11.35
C VAL A 418 -21.16 17.27 -12.82
N GLY A 419 -22.11 17.65 -13.67
CA GLY A 419 -21.83 17.91 -15.08
C GLY A 419 -22.45 19.22 -15.55
N HIS A 420 -21.76 19.97 -16.40
CA HIS A 420 -22.28 21.20 -16.98
C HIS A 420 -22.91 20.90 -18.35
N SER A 421 -24.24 21.02 -18.47
CA SER A 421 -24.97 20.77 -19.71
C SER A 421 -24.64 19.40 -20.31
N ILE A 422 -23.97 19.33 -21.48
CA ILE A 422 -23.56 18.05 -22.09
C ILE A 422 -22.71 17.17 -21.16
N GLY A 423 -21.97 17.78 -20.22
CA GLY A 423 -21.16 17.04 -19.24
C GLY A 423 -21.98 16.15 -18.30
N GLU A 424 -23.28 16.43 -18.09
CA GLU A 424 -24.15 15.56 -17.28
C GLU A 424 -24.29 14.15 -17.86
N TYR A 425 -24.16 13.97 -19.18
CA TYR A 425 -24.26 12.65 -19.79
C TYR A 425 -23.06 11.77 -19.45
N ALA A 426 -21.84 12.34 -19.43
CA ALA A 426 -20.65 11.63 -18.98
C ALA A 426 -20.69 11.37 -17.46
N ALA A 427 -21.18 12.35 -16.68
CA ALA A 427 -21.43 12.19 -15.25
C ALA A 427 -22.45 11.06 -14.97
N ALA A 428 -23.51 10.96 -15.78
CA ALA A 428 -24.57 9.96 -15.65
C ALA A 428 -24.05 8.54 -15.94
N VAL A 429 -23.20 8.39 -16.95
CA VAL A 429 -22.50 7.10 -17.19
C VAL A 429 -21.58 6.75 -16.03
N CYS A 430 -20.84 7.72 -15.50
CA CYS A 430 -19.95 7.50 -14.35
C CYS A 430 -20.72 7.09 -13.09
N ALA A 431 -21.87 7.72 -12.83
CA ALA A 431 -22.76 7.41 -11.71
C ALA A 431 -23.63 6.16 -11.94
N GLY A 432 -23.55 5.51 -13.11
CA GLY A 432 -24.34 4.31 -13.43
C GLY A 432 -25.80 4.58 -13.78
N VAL A 433 -26.20 5.84 -14.01
CA VAL A 433 -27.55 6.22 -14.46
C VAL A 433 -27.83 5.73 -15.87
N MET A 434 -26.80 5.77 -16.74
CA MET A 434 -26.87 5.31 -18.12
C MET A 434 -25.78 4.29 -18.42
N THR A 435 -26.10 3.33 -19.29
CA THR A 435 -25.05 2.55 -19.95
C THR A 435 -24.30 3.41 -20.98
N LEU A 436 -23.07 3.03 -21.34
CA LEU A 436 -22.33 3.71 -22.42
C LEU A 436 -23.16 3.75 -23.72
N GLY A 437 -23.77 2.61 -24.10
CA GLY A 437 -24.56 2.53 -25.33
C GLY A 437 -25.77 3.45 -25.33
N SER A 438 -26.47 3.57 -24.19
CA SER A 438 -27.60 4.50 -24.02
C SER A 438 -27.14 5.95 -24.13
N ALA A 439 -26.08 6.32 -23.41
CA ALA A 439 -25.56 7.68 -23.45
C ALA A 439 -25.08 8.07 -24.86
N VAL A 440 -24.43 7.17 -25.60
CA VAL A 440 -24.03 7.40 -27.00
C VAL A 440 -25.23 7.77 -27.88
N ARG A 441 -26.31 6.99 -27.83
CA ARG A 441 -27.51 7.25 -28.64
C ARG A 441 -28.17 8.56 -28.26
N LEU A 442 -28.29 8.84 -26.96
CA LEU A 442 -28.90 10.09 -26.48
C LEU A 442 -28.05 11.32 -26.80
N VAL A 443 -26.73 11.24 -26.66
CA VAL A 443 -25.81 12.35 -27.00
C VAL A 443 -25.83 12.63 -28.49
N ALA A 444 -25.83 11.59 -29.34
CA ALA A 444 -25.95 11.75 -30.79
C ALA A 444 -27.31 12.39 -31.16
N ALA A 445 -28.41 11.89 -30.61
CA ALA A 445 -29.75 12.43 -30.84
C ALA A 445 -29.87 13.88 -30.36
N ARG A 446 -29.30 14.21 -29.19
CA ARG A 446 -29.27 15.56 -28.61
C ARG A 446 -28.52 16.53 -29.52
N GLY A 447 -27.31 16.15 -29.94
CA GLY A 447 -26.47 16.96 -30.83
C GLY A 447 -27.18 17.28 -32.14
N THR A 448 -27.77 16.28 -32.79
CA THR A 448 -28.54 16.44 -34.04
C THR A 448 -29.79 17.29 -33.84
N THR A 449 -30.57 17.02 -32.79
CA THR A 449 -31.81 17.77 -32.48
C THR A 449 -31.53 19.26 -32.30
N ILE A 450 -30.49 19.61 -31.52
CA ILE A 450 -30.13 21.01 -31.30
C ILE A 450 -29.56 21.65 -32.58
N ARG A 451 -28.76 20.91 -33.36
CA ARG A 451 -28.22 21.42 -34.63
C ARG A 451 -29.34 21.78 -35.60
N GLU A 452 -30.36 20.94 -35.72
CA GLU A 452 -31.44 21.09 -36.71
C GLU A 452 -32.56 22.03 -36.26
N HIS A 453 -32.97 21.94 -34.99
CA HIS A 453 -34.15 22.64 -34.47
C HIS A 453 -33.83 23.74 -33.45
N GLY A 454 -32.59 23.80 -32.96
CA GLY A 454 -32.16 24.83 -32.02
C GLY A 454 -32.21 26.23 -32.63
N LEU A 455 -32.51 27.22 -31.79
CA LEU A 455 -32.55 28.61 -32.20
C LEU A 455 -31.17 29.03 -32.75
N ARG A 456 -31.16 29.56 -33.99
CA ARG A 456 -29.96 30.19 -34.55
C ARG A 456 -29.70 31.49 -33.81
N GLY A 457 -28.52 31.60 -33.21
CA GLY A 457 -28.21 32.70 -32.31
C GLY A 457 -26.83 32.54 -31.69
N ALA A 458 -26.61 33.29 -30.62
CA ALA A 458 -25.36 33.32 -29.90
C ALA A 458 -25.60 33.25 -28.38
N MET A 459 -24.52 33.08 -27.64
CA MET A 459 -24.52 33.13 -26.19
C MET A 459 -23.51 34.17 -25.70
N VAL A 460 -23.80 34.78 -24.55
CA VAL A 460 -22.93 35.76 -23.90
C VAL A 460 -22.91 35.52 -22.40
N THR A 461 -21.72 35.52 -21.81
CA THR A 461 -21.55 35.54 -20.35
C THR A 461 -21.43 36.98 -19.89
N LEU A 462 -22.31 37.39 -18.98
CA LEU A 462 -22.29 38.68 -18.30
C LEU A 462 -21.64 38.52 -16.93
N HIS A 463 -20.78 39.46 -16.57
CA HIS A 463 -20.19 39.56 -15.23
C HIS A 463 -21.19 40.20 -14.23
N CYS A 464 -22.36 39.60 -14.10
CA CYS A 464 -23.39 39.97 -13.13
C CYS A 464 -24.16 38.75 -12.61
N ASN A 465 -24.91 38.94 -11.51
CA ASN A 465 -25.78 37.93 -10.94
C ASN A 465 -27.08 37.75 -11.76
N GLU A 466 -27.78 36.63 -11.53
CA GLU A 466 -29.02 36.28 -12.22
C GLU A 466 -30.12 37.34 -12.07
N PRO A 467 -30.43 37.88 -10.86
CA PRO A 467 -31.44 38.93 -10.70
C PRO A 467 -31.17 40.19 -11.53
N THR A 468 -29.92 40.63 -11.63
CA THR A 468 -29.53 41.77 -12.48
C THR A 468 -29.76 41.46 -13.95
N ALA A 469 -29.33 40.29 -14.42
CA ALA A 469 -29.55 39.89 -15.81
C ALA A 469 -31.04 39.83 -16.16
N LEU A 470 -31.88 39.25 -15.29
CA LEU A 470 -33.33 39.18 -15.47
C LEU A 470 -33.99 40.57 -15.51
N THR A 471 -33.51 41.50 -14.66
CA THR A 471 -33.96 42.89 -14.64
C THR A 471 -33.66 43.59 -15.98
N TRP A 472 -32.47 43.39 -16.53
CA TRP A 472 -32.11 43.97 -17.82
C TRP A 472 -32.89 43.37 -18.99
N LEU A 473 -33.18 42.06 -18.95
CA LEU A 473 -34.05 41.43 -19.95
C LEU A 473 -35.45 42.05 -19.98
N GLU A 474 -35.96 42.44 -18.82
CA GLU A 474 -37.25 43.13 -18.69
C GLU A 474 -37.18 44.58 -19.16
N GLN A 475 -36.21 45.36 -18.66
CA GLN A 475 -36.03 46.77 -19.02
C GLN A 475 -35.82 47.00 -20.52
N LEU A 476 -35.11 46.09 -21.18
CA LEU A 476 -34.80 46.18 -22.61
C LEU A 476 -35.85 45.49 -23.50
N GLY A 477 -36.90 44.89 -22.92
CA GLY A 477 -37.93 44.17 -23.69
C GLY A 477 -37.36 42.96 -24.46
N LEU A 478 -36.38 42.27 -23.89
CA LEU A 478 -35.67 41.13 -24.50
C LEU A 478 -36.21 39.76 -24.03
N ARG A 479 -37.22 39.73 -23.16
CA ARG A 479 -37.90 38.47 -22.77
C ARG A 479 -38.46 37.75 -24.01
N GLY A 480 -38.26 36.44 -24.08
CA GLY A 480 -38.64 35.61 -25.23
C GLY A 480 -37.68 35.71 -26.44
N LYS A 481 -36.68 36.61 -26.40
CA LYS A 481 -35.59 36.68 -27.38
C LYS A 481 -34.26 36.25 -26.78
N LEU A 482 -34.10 36.41 -25.47
CA LEU A 482 -33.00 35.90 -24.66
C LEU A 482 -33.55 35.08 -23.49
N TYR A 483 -32.77 34.08 -23.12
CA TYR A 483 -33.03 33.15 -22.03
C TYR A 483 -31.78 33.05 -21.16
N VAL A 484 -31.95 32.84 -19.85
CA VAL A 484 -30.84 32.48 -18.98
C VAL A 484 -30.46 31.04 -19.31
N ALA A 485 -29.21 30.83 -19.73
CA ALA A 485 -28.72 29.53 -20.12
C ALA A 485 -27.89 28.85 -19.02
N ALA A 486 -27.15 29.62 -18.22
CA ALA A 486 -26.39 29.08 -17.11
C ALA A 486 -26.12 30.12 -16.02
N ILE A 487 -26.13 29.68 -14.77
CA ILE A 487 -25.72 30.43 -13.58
C ILE A 487 -24.45 29.75 -13.08
N ASN A 488 -23.29 30.29 -13.46
CA ASN A 488 -22.00 29.63 -13.29
C ASN A 488 -21.30 30.03 -11.98
N SER A 489 -21.55 31.26 -11.50
CA SER A 489 -21.09 31.74 -10.20
C SER A 489 -21.98 32.89 -9.72
N ALA A 490 -21.78 33.35 -8.49
CA ALA A 490 -22.52 34.47 -7.91
C ALA A 490 -22.40 35.78 -8.73
N SER A 491 -21.42 35.87 -9.62
CA SER A 491 -21.13 37.04 -10.46
C SER A 491 -21.11 36.73 -11.97
N HIS A 492 -21.46 35.51 -12.41
CA HIS A 492 -21.39 35.12 -13.81
C HIS A 492 -22.67 34.43 -14.29
N THR A 493 -23.44 35.14 -15.11
CA THR A 493 -24.67 34.64 -15.72
C THR A 493 -24.51 34.56 -17.24
N THR A 494 -24.85 33.42 -17.82
CA THR A 494 -24.80 33.21 -19.28
C THR A 494 -26.19 33.33 -19.87
N LEU A 495 -26.33 34.18 -20.89
CA LEU A 495 -27.55 34.39 -21.65
C LEU A 495 -27.42 33.77 -23.04
N SER A 496 -28.54 33.36 -23.60
CA SER A 496 -28.63 32.68 -24.88
C SER A 496 -29.84 33.15 -25.68
N GLY A 497 -29.68 33.38 -26.97
CA GLY A 497 -30.79 33.74 -27.84
C GLY A 497 -30.37 34.37 -29.15
N THR A 498 -31.24 35.18 -29.75
CA THR A 498 -31.00 35.79 -31.08
C THR A 498 -29.78 36.71 -31.08
N GLU A 499 -29.02 36.75 -32.18
CA GLU A 499 -27.81 37.58 -32.26
C GLU A 499 -28.08 39.07 -32.00
N THR A 500 -29.19 39.58 -32.52
CA THR A 500 -29.61 40.98 -32.33
C THR A 500 -29.87 41.30 -30.87
N ALA A 501 -30.46 40.37 -30.12
CA ALA A 501 -30.72 40.56 -28.70
C ALA A 501 -29.45 40.43 -27.87
N ILE A 502 -28.54 39.51 -28.23
CA ILE A 502 -27.21 39.39 -27.61
C ILE A 502 -26.40 40.68 -27.79
N SER A 503 -26.41 41.28 -28.99
CA SER A 503 -25.75 42.57 -29.21
C SER A 503 -26.38 43.70 -28.38
N ALA A 504 -27.70 43.72 -28.24
CA ALA A 504 -28.39 44.73 -27.44
C ALA A 504 -28.04 44.63 -25.94
N ILE A 505 -28.05 43.43 -25.36
CA ILE A 505 -27.70 43.24 -23.95
C ILE A 505 -26.21 43.48 -23.69
N SER A 506 -25.31 43.11 -24.61
CA SER A 506 -23.89 43.42 -24.51
C SER A 506 -23.62 44.93 -24.51
N ASN A 507 -24.24 45.67 -25.43
CA ASN A 507 -24.10 47.13 -25.46
C ASN A 507 -24.63 47.79 -24.17
N HIS A 508 -25.73 47.26 -23.62
CA HIS A 508 -26.25 47.73 -22.35
C HIS A 508 -25.29 47.40 -21.19
N ALA A 509 -24.73 46.19 -21.16
CA ALA A 509 -23.73 45.80 -20.16
C ALA A 509 -22.51 46.73 -20.20
N ASP A 510 -22.00 47.05 -21.40
CA ASP A 510 -20.89 47.97 -21.59
C ASP A 510 -21.23 49.38 -21.08
N GLN A 511 -22.45 49.88 -21.32
CA GLN A 511 -22.94 51.16 -20.78
C GLN A 511 -23.03 51.17 -19.24
N GLN A 512 -23.29 50.01 -18.63
CA GLN A 512 -23.32 49.82 -17.18
C GLN A 512 -21.94 49.47 -16.59
N GLY A 513 -20.87 49.44 -17.40
CA GLY A 513 -19.53 49.05 -16.96
C GLY A 513 -19.38 47.57 -16.61
N VAL A 514 -20.32 46.73 -17.02
CA VAL A 514 -20.31 45.28 -16.79
C VAL A 514 -19.69 44.57 -17.98
N ARG A 515 -18.62 43.81 -17.72
CA ARG A 515 -17.95 43.02 -18.75
C ARG A 515 -18.89 41.95 -19.32
N SER A 516 -18.96 41.89 -20.65
CA SER A 516 -19.63 40.81 -21.37
C SER A 516 -18.64 40.04 -22.25
N THR A 517 -18.79 38.71 -22.34
CA THR A 517 -17.94 37.84 -23.17
C THR A 517 -18.81 36.96 -24.05
N ARG A 518 -18.76 37.18 -25.37
CA ARG A 518 -19.49 36.36 -26.34
C ARG A 518 -18.86 34.97 -26.44
N LEU A 519 -19.69 33.93 -26.34
CA LEU A 519 -19.24 32.54 -26.48
C LEU A 519 -19.24 32.14 -27.95
N ARG A 520 -18.24 31.35 -28.34
CA ARG A 520 -18.13 30.81 -29.70
C ARG A 520 -18.97 29.55 -29.80
N VAL A 521 -20.24 29.71 -30.17
CA VAL A 521 -21.20 28.63 -30.34
C VAL A 521 -22.02 28.84 -31.63
N SER A 522 -22.49 27.76 -32.23
CA SER A 522 -23.25 27.76 -33.49
C SER A 522 -24.78 27.88 -33.29
N ARG A 523 -25.23 27.75 -32.03
CA ARG A 523 -26.63 27.74 -31.62
C ARG A 523 -26.79 28.43 -30.26
N ALA A 524 -28.00 28.93 -30.02
CA ALA A 524 -28.43 29.41 -28.71
C ALA A 524 -28.90 28.20 -27.85
N PHE A 525 -28.00 27.65 -27.03
CA PHE A 525 -28.29 26.51 -26.14
C PHE A 525 -29.20 26.93 -24.97
N HIS A 526 -29.88 25.95 -24.34
CA HIS A 526 -30.79 26.19 -23.20
C HIS A 526 -31.87 27.22 -23.55
N THR A 527 -32.45 27.06 -24.74
CA THR A 527 -33.60 27.81 -25.22
C THR A 527 -34.72 26.84 -25.59
N PRO A 528 -35.99 27.29 -25.63
CA PRO A 528 -37.10 26.42 -26.03
C PRO A 528 -36.89 25.81 -27.41
N LEU A 529 -37.28 24.55 -27.56
CA LEU A 529 -37.30 23.82 -28.82
C LEU A 529 -38.73 23.65 -29.34
N PRO A 530 -38.93 23.46 -30.66
CA PRO A 530 -40.23 23.09 -31.20
C PRO A 530 -40.77 21.79 -30.58
N GLU A 531 -42.07 21.72 -30.32
CA GLU A 531 -42.71 20.54 -29.70
C GLU A 531 -42.46 19.24 -30.48
N THR A 532 -42.35 19.32 -31.81
CA THR A 532 -42.01 18.18 -32.67
C THR A 532 -40.61 17.62 -32.39
N ALA A 533 -39.64 18.49 -32.14
CA ALA A 533 -38.27 18.12 -31.79
C ALA A 533 -38.21 17.54 -30.37
N VAL A 534 -38.94 18.15 -29.43
CA VAL A 534 -39.07 17.65 -28.04
C VAL A 534 -39.68 16.25 -28.01
N SER A 535 -40.79 16.05 -28.72
CA SER A 535 -41.47 14.75 -28.82
C SER A 535 -40.58 13.67 -29.44
N THR A 536 -39.79 14.04 -30.46
CA THR A 536 -38.84 13.11 -31.11
C THR A 536 -37.72 12.71 -30.14
N PHE A 537 -37.11 13.67 -29.45
CA PHE A 537 -36.07 13.38 -28.46
C PHE A 537 -36.60 12.56 -27.27
N ARG A 538 -37.84 12.85 -26.82
CA ARG A 538 -38.52 12.09 -25.76
C ARG A 538 -38.67 10.62 -26.10
N ALA A 539 -38.99 10.30 -27.36
CA ALA A 539 -39.10 8.93 -27.81
C ALA A 539 -37.75 8.18 -27.67
N TYR A 540 -36.64 8.82 -28.06
CA TYR A 540 -35.31 8.24 -27.86
C TYR A 540 -35.01 7.96 -26.39
N VAL A 541 -35.26 8.92 -25.48
CA VAL A 541 -34.96 8.73 -24.05
C VAL A 541 -35.83 7.64 -23.43
N LYS A 542 -37.10 7.53 -23.82
CA LYS A 542 -38.03 6.52 -23.28
C LYS A 542 -37.58 5.08 -23.58
N ASP A 543 -36.89 4.86 -24.68
CA ASP A 543 -36.42 3.54 -25.09
C ASP A 543 -35.09 3.14 -24.42
N GLU A 544 -34.48 4.03 -23.63
CA GLU A 544 -33.21 3.77 -22.96
C GLU A 544 -33.39 3.30 -21.50
N PRO A 545 -32.63 2.28 -21.07
CA PRO A 545 -32.59 1.89 -19.67
C PRO A 545 -31.87 2.98 -18.84
N LEU A 546 -32.63 3.63 -17.97
CA LEU A 546 -32.13 4.57 -16.96
C LEU A 546 -32.22 3.95 -15.57
N ALA A 547 -31.19 4.15 -14.76
CA ALA A 547 -31.11 3.65 -13.39
C ALA A 547 -30.85 4.79 -12.39
N GLU A 548 -31.15 4.53 -11.12
CA GLU A 548 -30.76 5.45 -10.06
C GLU A 548 -29.23 5.49 -9.92
N PRO A 549 -28.63 6.66 -9.62
CA PRO A 549 -27.19 6.78 -9.51
C PRO A 549 -26.66 5.98 -8.31
N CYS A 550 -25.50 5.34 -8.48
CA CYS A 550 -24.81 4.60 -7.42
C CYS A 550 -23.96 5.49 -6.50
N MET A 551 -23.90 6.79 -6.78
CA MET A 551 -23.20 7.81 -6.00
C MET A 551 -23.96 9.14 -6.08
N PRO A 552 -23.73 10.09 -5.16
CA PRO A 552 -24.32 11.43 -5.23
C PRO A 552 -24.09 12.10 -6.59
N PHE A 553 -25.18 12.53 -7.22
CA PHE A 553 -25.21 13.25 -8.48
C PHE A 553 -25.81 14.64 -8.23
N ALA A 554 -24.99 15.68 -8.28
CA ALA A 554 -25.49 17.06 -8.16
C ALA A 554 -26.02 17.50 -9.54
N SER A 555 -27.35 17.56 -9.66
CA SER A 555 -28.01 18.00 -10.89
C SER A 555 -27.82 19.49 -11.09
N THR A 556 -27.39 19.86 -12.29
CA THR A 556 -27.37 21.26 -12.73
C THR A 556 -28.68 21.69 -13.35
N LEU A 557 -29.69 20.81 -13.45
CA LEU A 557 -31.06 21.21 -13.76
C LEU A 557 -31.76 21.75 -12.50
N THR A 558 -31.73 20.98 -11.41
CA THR A 558 -32.44 21.32 -10.17
C THR A 558 -31.56 22.10 -9.17
N GLY A 559 -30.24 22.01 -9.30
CA GLY A 559 -29.29 22.57 -8.33
C GLY A 559 -29.11 21.70 -7.09
N LEU A 560 -29.72 20.52 -7.02
CA LEU A 560 -29.76 19.64 -5.86
C LEU A 560 -29.16 18.26 -6.16
N PHE A 561 -28.97 17.43 -5.12
CA PHE A 561 -28.68 16.02 -5.32
C PHE A 561 -29.92 15.27 -5.81
N GLU A 562 -29.83 14.71 -7.02
CA GLU A 562 -30.95 13.99 -7.63
C GLU A 562 -30.73 12.48 -7.67
N LYS A 563 -31.83 11.74 -7.58
CA LYS A 563 -31.85 10.28 -7.69
C LYS A 563 -32.97 9.80 -8.61
N HIS A 564 -34.21 10.03 -8.21
CA HIS A 564 -35.39 9.54 -8.93
C HIS A 564 -35.61 10.31 -10.23
N ASP A 565 -35.39 11.62 -10.23
CA ASP A 565 -35.63 12.45 -11.41
C ASP A 565 -34.71 12.09 -12.59
N LEU A 566 -33.49 11.62 -12.32
CA LEU A 566 -32.54 11.16 -13.35
C LEU A 566 -33.06 9.96 -14.16
N THR A 567 -34.03 9.21 -13.62
CA THR A 567 -34.66 8.07 -14.30
C THR A 567 -35.86 8.46 -15.16
N ARG A 568 -36.31 9.72 -15.08
CA ARG A 568 -37.43 10.23 -15.86
C ARG A 568 -36.93 10.69 -17.24
N PRO A 569 -37.55 10.25 -18.35
CA PRO A 569 -37.21 10.78 -19.67
C PRO A 569 -37.32 12.31 -19.77
N ASP A 570 -38.27 12.88 -19.04
CA ASP A 570 -38.56 14.31 -19.01
C ASP A 570 -37.42 15.14 -18.43
N TYR A 571 -36.67 14.58 -17.46
CA TYR A 571 -35.49 15.24 -16.91
C TYR A 571 -34.49 15.59 -18.01
N TRP A 572 -34.19 14.67 -18.92
CA TRP A 572 -33.19 14.87 -19.97
C TRP A 572 -33.63 15.86 -21.07
N ILE A 573 -34.94 16.09 -21.19
CA ILE A 573 -35.53 17.12 -22.06
C ILE A 573 -35.45 18.48 -21.39
N GLU A 574 -35.84 18.55 -20.11
CA GLU A 574 -35.76 19.75 -19.29
C GLU A 574 -34.29 20.20 -19.20
N GLN A 575 -33.37 19.29 -18.94
CA GLN A 575 -31.92 19.51 -18.91
C GLN A 575 -31.36 20.18 -20.17
N MET A 576 -31.92 19.85 -21.34
CA MET A 576 -31.50 20.42 -22.62
C MET A 576 -32.04 21.84 -22.86
N THR A 577 -33.16 22.20 -22.23
CA THR A 577 -33.93 23.41 -22.55
C THR A 577 -33.98 24.44 -21.43
N GLN A 578 -33.78 24.02 -20.18
CA GLN A 578 -33.78 24.86 -18.98
C GLN A 578 -32.37 25.36 -18.63
N PRO A 579 -32.25 26.42 -17.78
CA PRO A 579 -30.97 26.97 -17.38
C PRO A 579 -30.12 25.97 -16.57
N VAL A 580 -28.80 25.98 -16.79
CA VAL A 580 -27.82 25.22 -15.99
C VAL A 580 -27.53 25.95 -14.68
N ARG A 581 -28.04 25.43 -13.56
CA ARG A 581 -27.84 25.91 -12.19
C ARG A 581 -26.53 25.35 -11.59
N PHE A 582 -25.39 25.64 -12.24
CA PHE A 582 -24.09 25.10 -11.84
C PHE A 582 -23.64 25.61 -10.46
N LEU A 583 -23.83 26.90 -10.16
CA LEU A 583 -23.52 27.46 -8.84
C LEU A 583 -24.26 26.71 -7.73
N ASP A 584 -25.57 26.51 -7.89
CA ASP A 584 -26.42 25.86 -6.90
C ASP A 584 -25.99 24.40 -6.69
N ALA A 585 -25.64 23.68 -7.76
CA ALA A 585 -25.13 22.31 -7.68
C ALA A 585 -23.79 22.22 -6.94
N VAL A 586 -22.90 23.21 -7.11
CA VAL A 586 -21.63 23.31 -6.38
C VAL A 586 -21.88 23.61 -4.91
N GLN A 587 -22.77 24.55 -4.59
CA GLN A 587 -23.13 24.89 -3.21
C GLN A 587 -23.75 23.68 -2.47
N THR A 588 -24.65 22.95 -3.13
CA THR A 588 -25.21 21.70 -2.59
C THR A 588 -24.11 20.65 -2.32
N MET A 589 -23.04 20.62 -3.11
CA MET A 589 -21.89 19.76 -2.83
C MET A 589 -21.10 20.23 -1.60
N GLU A 590 -20.83 21.53 -1.50
CA GLU A 590 -20.11 22.14 -0.38
C GLU A 590 -20.82 21.97 0.97
N GLU A 591 -22.16 21.89 0.99
CA GLU A 591 -22.95 21.60 2.19
C GLU A 591 -22.58 20.24 2.83
N ARG A 592 -21.99 19.31 2.06
CA ARG A 592 -21.49 18.02 2.59
C ARG A 592 -20.08 18.09 3.18
N GLY A 593 -19.40 19.23 3.05
CA GLY A 593 -18.04 19.44 3.53
C GLY A 593 -17.01 19.60 2.40
N PRO A 594 -15.71 19.68 2.75
CA PRO A 594 -14.64 19.88 1.78
C PRO A 594 -14.56 18.70 0.79
N ALA A 595 -14.10 18.98 -0.42
CA ALA A 595 -13.95 18.00 -1.49
C ALA A 595 -12.69 18.28 -2.33
N ILE A 596 -12.20 17.27 -3.04
CA ILE A 596 -11.12 17.43 -4.03
C ILE A 596 -11.78 17.45 -5.40
N TRP A 597 -11.72 18.58 -6.11
CA TRP A 597 -12.36 18.74 -7.40
C TRP A 597 -11.42 18.33 -8.53
N VAL A 598 -11.89 17.40 -9.36
CA VAL A 598 -11.20 16.98 -10.58
C VAL A 598 -12.09 17.26 -11.78
N GLU A 599 -11.71 18.26 -12.57
CA GLU A 599 -12.37 18.57 -13.82
C GLU A 599 -11.99 17.53 -14.90
N ILE A 600 -13.03 16.94 -15.50
CA ILE A 600 -12.94 16.02 -16.62
C ILE A 600 -13.25 16.79 -17.91
N ALA A 601 -12.20 17.24 -18.60
CA ALA A 601 -12.32 18.09 -19.78
C ALA A 601 -11.06 18.07 -20.66
N ALA A 602 -11.20 18.52 -21.91
CA ALA A 602 -10.08 18.72 -22.85
C ALA A 602 -9.28 20.02 -22.59
N LYS A 603 -9.82 20.93 -21.76
CA LYS A 603 -9.14 22.12 -21.23
C LYS A 603 -9.88 22.62 -20.00
N PRO A 604 -9.23 23.36 -19.08
CA PRO A 604 -9.89 23.80 -17.85
C PRO A 604 -10.88 24.93 -18.13
N VAL A 605 -12.15 24.67 -17.86
CA VAL A 605 -13.25 25.63 -17.92
C VAL A 605 -13.95 25.68 -16.57
N ILE A 606 -14.30 24.52 -16.01
CA ILE A 606 -14.90 24.43 -14.67
C ILE A 606 -13.89 24.82 -13.60
N SER A 607 -12.62 24.40 -13.70
CA SER A 607 -11.59 24.74 -12.72
C SER A 607 -11.42 26.26 -12.58
N VAL A 608 -11.58 27.00 -13.69
CA VAL A 608 -11.56 28.47 -13.68
C VAL A 608 -12.77 29.04 -12.94
N LEU A 609 -13.96 28.45 -13.14
CA LEU A 609 -15.18 28.86 -12.45
C LEU A 609 -15.09 28.58 -10.94
N LEU A 610 -14.65 27.39 -10.54
CA LEU A 610 -14.50 27.01 -9.13
C LEU A 610 -13.46 27.90 -8.44
N ASN A 611 -12.27 28.08 -9.03
CA ASN A 611 -11.22 28.93 -8.43
C ASN A 611 -11.61 30.41 -8.31
N ALA A 612 -12.65 30.86 -9.02
CA ALA A 612 -13.18 32.22 -8.90
C ALA A 612 -14.22 32.36 -7.77
N MET A 613 -14.62 31.27 -7.11
CA MET A 613 -15.56 31.27 -5.99
C MET A 613 -14.81 31.46 -4.67
N ASP A 614 -15.22 32.45 -3.87
CA ASP A 614 -14.63 32.70 -2.55
C ASP A 614 -14.79 31.49 -1.60
N SER A 615 -15.84 30.69 -1.77
CA SER A 615 -16.11 29.47 -0.99
C SER A 615 -15.06 28.38 -1.16
N MET A 616 -14.34 28.37 -2.28
CA MET A 616 -13.35 27.32 -2.57
C MET A 616 -12.08 27.47 -1.75
N GLY A 617 -11.68 28.68 -1.33
CA GLY A 617 -10.52 28.89 -0.44
C GLY A 617 -9.25 28.13 -0.88
N GLU A 618 -8.75 27.23 -0.02
CA GLU A 618 -7.57 26.37 -0.27
C GLU A 618 -7.93 24.97 -0.82
N THR A 619 -9.16 24.79 -1.30
CA THR A 619 -9.63 23.52 -1.86
C THR A 619 -8.81 23.11 -3.08
N PHE A 620 -8.45 21.83 -3.16
CA PHE A 620 -7.76 21.31 -4.33
C PHE A 620 -8.70 21.27 -5.55
N VAL A 621 -8.34 22.00 -6.60
CA VAL A 621 -9.01 21.97 -7.90
C VAL A 621 -7.98 21.64 -8.98
N GLY A 622 -8.15 20.49 -9.65
CA GLY A 622 -7.29 20.02 -10.73
C GLY A 622 -8.06 19.72 -12.01
N SER A 623 -7.39 19.81 -13.16
CA SER A 623 -7.95 19.44 -14.47
C SER A 623 -7.16 18.29 -15.07
N THR A 624 -7.85 17.39 -15.77
CA THR A 624 -7.25 16.25 -16.50
C THR A 624 -6.46 16.64 -17.74
N SER A 625 -6.68 17.84 -18.27
CA SER A 625 -6.01 18.34 -19.47
C SER A 625 -5.84 19.86 -19.42
N GLU A 626 -4.83 20.37 -20.10
CA GLU A 626 -4.54 21.80 -20.25
C GLU A 626 -3.98 22.06 -21.65
N ARG A 627 -4.64 22.90 -22.43
CA ARG A 627 -4.28 23.21 -23.82
C ARG A 627 -2.89 23.84 -23.96
N ARG A 628 -2.44 24.61 -22.95
CA ARG A 628 -1.12 25.24 -22.96
C ARG A 628 0.02 24.26 -22.67
N LEU A 629 -0.32 23.10 -22.10
CA LEU A 629 0.59 22.00 -21.88
C LEU A 629 0.31 20.92 -22.93
N ASN A 630 1.16 19.90 -22.97
CA ASN A 630 0.78 18.68 -23.63
C ASN A 630 -0.23 17.93 -22.73
N GLU A 631 -1.28 17.34 -23.31
CA GLU A 631 -2.40 16.77 -22.55
C GLU A 631 -1.96 15.62 -21.63
N ASP A 632 -1.02 14.79 -22.10
CA ASP A 632 -0.37 13.73 -21.33
C ASP A 632 0.39 14.28 -20.10
N ASP A 633 1.14 15.37 -20.28
CA ASP A 633 1.88 16.03 -19.22
C ASP A 633 0.93 16.63 -18.17
N ALA A 634 -0.16 17.27 -18.61
CA ALA A 634 -1.19 17.79 -17.72
C ALA A 634 -1.86 16.67 -16.89
N PHE A 635 -2.17 15.54 -17.53
CA PHE A 635 -2.74 14.38 -16.85
C PHE A 635 -1.78 13.81 -15.80
N MET A 636 -0.50 13.60 -16.14
CA MET A 636 0.48 13.08 -15.19
C MET A 636 0.79 14.07 -14.04
N GLN A 637 0.73 15.39 -14.29
CA GLN A 637 0.80 16.39 -13.24
C GLN A 637 -0.41 16.35 -12.28
N LEU A 638 -1.61 16.06 -12.78
CA LEU A 638 -2.78 15.81 -11.92
C LEU A 638 -2.55 14.59 -11.02
N ILE A 639 -2.07 13.46 -11.58
CA ILE A 639 -1.73 12.26 -10.81
C ILE A 639 -0.67 12.57 -9.74
N GLN A 640 0.37 13.33 -10.10
CA GLN A 640 1.40 13.79 -9.16
C GLN A 640 0.79 14.58 -8.01
N LYS A 641 -0.05 15.56 -8.30
CA LYS A 641 -0.70 16.38 -7.26
C LYS A 641 -1.60 15.56 -6.34
N LEU A 642 -2.40 14.64 -6.89
CA LEU A 642 -3.27 13.75 -6.10
C LEU A 642 -2.43 12.86 -5.17
N TYR A 643 -1.33 12.29 -5.67
CA TYR A 643 -0.41 11.49 -4.86
C TYR A 643 0.21 12.28 -3.70
N LEU A 644 0.66 13.51 -3.98
CA LEU A 644 1.23 14.40 -2.97
C LEU A 644 0.19 14.88 -1.94
N TYR A 645 -1.07 15.00 -2.34
CA TYR A 645 -2.17 15.36 -1.45
C TYR A 645 -2.55 14.21 -0.49
N GLY A 646 -2.32 12.97 -0.89
CA GLY A 646 -2.52 11.78 -0.04
C GLY A 646 -3.15 10.58 -0.72
N HIS A 647 -3.63 10.73 -1.96
CA HIS A 647 -4.22 9.60 -2.69
C HIS A 647 -3.18 8.52 -2.98
N ASP A 648 -3.56 7.27 -2.77
CA ASP A 648 -2.75 6.14 -3.22
C ASP A 648 -3.07 5.87 -4.69
N ILE A 649 -2.01 5.87 -5.51
CA ILE A 649 -2.10 5.62 -6.94
C ILE A 649 -1.85 4.15 -7.21
N ASP A 650 -2.71 3.52 -8.00
CA ASP A 650 -2.52 2.14 -8.43
C ASP A 650 -1.57 2.08 -9.63
N TRP A 651 -0.34 1.65 -9.37
CA TRP A 651 0.69 1.47 -10.39
C TRP A 651 0.70 0.08 -11.03
N ASN A 652 -0.09 -0.87 -10.49
CA ASN A 652 0.06 -2.29 -10.82
C ASN A 652 -0.29 -2.60 -12.27
N LEU A 653 -1.28 -1.90 -12.85
CA LEU A 653 -1.67 -2.10 -14.25
C LEU A 653 -0.46 -1.95 -15.20
N TYR A 654 0.44 -1.02 -14.89
CA TYR A 654 1.59 -0.69 -15.74
C TYR A 654 2.89 -1.37 -15.33
N LEU A 655 3.08 -1.67 -14.03
CA LEU A 655 4.39 -2.09 -13.49
C LEU A 655 4.40 -3.50 -12.87
N ALA A 656 3.28 -4.22 -12.84
CA ALA A 656 3.21 -5.53 -12.17
C ALA A 656 4.12 -6.60 -12.80
N ARG A 657 4.48 -6.46 -14.09
CA ARG A 657 5.32 -7.44 -14.81
C ARG A 657 6.80 -7.06 -14.81
N SER A 658 7.17 -5.91 -14.25
CA SER A 658 8.56 -5.47 -14.19
C SER A 658 9.43 -6.38 -13.33
N ALA A 659 10.68 -6.56 -13.76
CA ALA A 659 11.70 -7.21 -12.95
C ALA A 659 12.02 -6.36 -11.72
N LEU A 660 11.89 -6.92 -10.53
CA LEU A 660 12.12 -6.18 -9.28
C LEU A 660 13.63 -6.02 -8.99
N ARG A 661 13.99 -4.90 -8.38
CA ARG A 661 15.37 -4.52 -8.03
C ARG A 661 15.49 -4.11 -6.58
N ARG A 662 16.63 -4.37 -5.96
CA ARG A 662 16.89 -3.95 -4.57
C ARG A 662 17.06 -2.44 -4.52
N LEU A 663 16.28 -1.78 -3.67
CA LEU A 663 16.42 -0.34 -3.41
C LEU A 663 17.17 -0.11 -2.10
N PRO A 664 17.75 1.09 -1.90
CA PRO A 664 18.20 1.55 -0.60
C PRO A 664 17.13 1.34 0.49
N ILE A 665 17.59 1.02 1.70
CA ILE A 665 16.72 0.84 2.87
C ILE A 665 16.29 2.19 3.47
N TYR A 666 15.20 2.17 4.24
CA TYR A 666 14.66 3.34 4.91
C TYR A 666 15.72 4.03 5.80
N PRO A 667 15.88 5.36 5.72
CA PRO A 667 16.82 6.10 6.55
C PRO A 667 16.20 6.39 7.92
N PHE A 668 16.28 5.44 8.84
CA PHE A 668 15.85 5.64 10.22
C PHE A 668 16.53 6.87 10.85
N GLN A 669 15.73 7.70 11.49
CA GLN A 669 16.20 8.87 12.23
C GLN A 669 16.39 8.46 13.70
N HIS A 670 17.50 7.79 13.99
CA HIS A 670 17.77 7.25 15.32
C HIS A 670 17.89 8.35 16.38
N GLN A 671 17.36 8.07 17.56
CA GLN A 671 17.59 8.82 18.79
C GLN A 671 18.15 7.85 19.84
N SER A 672 18.98 8.36 20.76
CA SER A 672 19.53 7.54 21.82
C SER A 672 18.50 7.39 22.94
N TYR A 673 18.11 6.15 23.22
CA TYR A 673 17.30 5.79 24.37
C TYR A 673 18.07 4.79 25.20
N TRP A 674 18.45 5.18 26.42
CA TRP A 674 19.22 4.33 27.33
C TRP A 674 18.76 4.55 28.77
N HIS A 675 18.47 3.47 29.50
CA HIS A 675 18.18 3.52 30.93
C HIS A 675 19.45 3.15 31.70
N ASP A 676 20.01 4.12 32.41
CA ASP A 676 21.17 3.88 33.27
C ASP A 676 20.78 3.00 34.45
N VAL A 677 21.21 1.74 34.41
CA VAL A 677 21.09 0.83 35.55
C VAL A 677 22.17 1.23 36.56
N GLN A 678 21.77 1.61 37.78
CA GLN A 678 22.75 1.89 38.83
C GLN A 678 23.65 0.67 39.06
N PRO A 679 24.97 0.83 39.15
CA PRO A 679 25.87 -0.28 39.41
C PRO A 679 25.50 -0.92 40.74
N LEU A 680 25.40 -2.26 40.77
CA LEU A 680 25.26 -3.00 42.02
C LEU A 680 26.39 -2.59 42.97
N PRO A 681 26.10 -2.23 44.24
CA PRO A 681 27.11 -1.76 45.17
C PRO A 681 28.24 -2.79 45.30
N ALA A 682 29.48 -2.32 45.09
CA ALA A 682 30.69 -3.13 45.20
C ALA A 682 30.80 -3.68 46.63
N GLY A 683 30.53 -4.98 46.80
CA GLY A 683 30.55 -5.64 48.12
C GLY A 683 29.73 -6.91 48.24
N SER A 684 28.84 -7.20 47.30
CA SER A 684 28.14 -8.50 47.25
C SER A 684 29.09 -9.59 46.70
N ARG A 685 29.91 -10.17 47.57
CA ARG A 685 30.51 -11.49 47.28
C ARG A 685 29.36 -12.46 46.96
N PRO A 686 29.45 -13.28 45.89
CA PRO A 686 28.55 -14.41 45.78
C PRO A 686 28.75 -15.27 47.02
N ALA A 687 27.66 -15.59 47.72
CA ALA A 687 27.73 -16.58 48.79
C ALA A 687 28.35 -17.85 48.21
N ALA A 688 29.35 -18.41 48.90
CA ALA A 688 29.86 -19.74 48.59
C ALA A 688 28.67 -20.71 48.47
N PRO A 689 28.71 -21.71 47.56
CA PRO A 689 27.57 -22.56 47.31
C PRO A 689 27.15 -23.21 48.64
N MET A 690 26.00 -22.81 49.17
CA MET A 690 25.35 -23.52 50.26
C MET A 690 25.03 -24.91 49.72
N ARG A 691 25.72 -25.94 50.22
CA ARG A 691 25.13 -27.28 50.28
C ARG A 691 23.85 -27.15 51.10
N GLN A 692 22.71 -27.17 50.43
CA GLN A 692 21.45 -27.46 51.07
C GLN A 692 21.18 -28.95 50.87
N ASP A 693 21.20 -29.69 51.97
CA ASP A 693 20.56 -30.99 52.06
C ASP A 693 19.08 -30.82 51.70
N LEU A 694 18.59 -31.72 50.84
CA LEU A 694 17.20 -31.75 50.39
C LEU A 694 16.25 -31.96 51.59
N PRO A 695 15.26 -31.09 51.82
CA PRO A 695 14.19 -31.40 52.75
C PRO A 695 13.21 -32.39 52.11
N GLU A 696 12.95 -33.50 52.81
CA GLU A 696 11.81 -34.36 52.57
C GLU A 696 10.50 -33.59 52.82
N LYS A 697 9.55 -33.77 51.90
CA LYS A 697 8.14 -33.33 51.91
C LYS A 697 7.86 -31.83 51.70
N ILE A 698 7.42 -31.52 50.48
CA ILE A 698 6.68 -30.30 50.17
C ILE A 698 5.18 -30.59 50.42
N SER A 699 4.65 -29.98 51.48
CA SER A 699 3.20 -29.88 51.74
C SER A 699 2.62 -28.75 50.89
N SER A 700 1.54 -29.03 50.17
CA SER A 700 0.76 -28.05 49.39
C SER A 700 0.14 -26.99 50.29
N ALA A 701 0.57 -25.74 50.16
CA ALA A 701 -0.10 -24.58 50.74
C ALA A 701 -0.93 -23.89 49.65
N ALA A 702 -2.21 -23.71 49.93
CA ALA A 702 -3.21 -23.11 49.06
C ALA A 702 -2.99 -21.60 48.87
N VAL A 703 -3.34 -21.12 47.67
CA VAL A 703 -3.47 -19.71 47.30
C VAL A 703 -4.79 -19.17 47.91
N PRO A 704 -4.83 -17.96 48.49
CA PRO A 704 -6.07 -17.41 49.03
C PRO A 704 -7.06 -17.06 47.92
N GLU A 705 -8.28 -17.60 48.01
CA GLU A 705 -9.43 -17.22 47.18
C GLU A 705 -9.93 -15.83 47.57
N SER A 706 -10.01 -14.91 46.61
CA SER A 706 -10.74 -13.65 46.76
C SER A 706 -12.22 -13.89 46.45
N THR A 707 -13.06 -13.76 47.47
CA THR A 707 -14.52 -13.76 47.37
C THR A 707 -15.03 -12.49 46.68
N TRP A 708 -15.68 -12.64 45.52
CA TRP A 708 -16.58 -11.62 44.96
C TRP A 708 -18.02 -12.12 45.08
N MET A 709 -18.87 -11.38 45.81
CA MET A 709 -20.30 -11.70 45.94
C MET A 709 -21.06 -11.07 44.75
N PRO A 710 -21.95 -11.81 44.08
CA PRO A 710 -22.77 -11.26 43.02
C PRO A 710 -24.01 -10.58 43.64
N ASN A 711 -24.02 -9.25 43.61
CA ASN A 711 -25.27 -8.48 43.63
C ASN A 711 -25.33 -7.70 42.33
N ASP A 712 -26.35 -7.99 41.54
CA ASP A 712 -26.62 -7.41 40.22
C ASP A 712 -26.74 -5.87 40.27
N PRO A 713 -25.98 -5.17 39.43
CA PRO A 713 -26.59 -4.23 38.49
C PRO A 713 -26.07 -4.47 37.08
N ILE A 714 -26.90 -4.21 36.06
CA ILE A 714 -26.61 -4.16 34.60
C ILE A 714 -25.11 -4.25 34.31
N LEU A 715 -24.67 -5.40 33.76
CA LEU A 715 -23.28 -5.70 33.46
C LEU A 715 -22.65 -4.56 32.62
N ASP A 716 -21.88 -3.68 33.26
CA ASP A 716 -21.16 -2.61 32.58
C ASP A 716 -19.93 -3.23 31.89
N THR A 717 -20.18 -3.82 30.71
CA THR A 717 -19.17 -4.47 29.89
C THR A 717 -18.04 -3.51 29.52
N GLY A 718 -18.32 -2.22 29.37
CA GLY A 718 -17.30 -1.20 29.10
C GLY A 718 -16.33 -1.04 30.25
N ARG A 719 -16.85 -0.96 31.48
CA ARG A 719 -16.01 -0.91 32.69
C ARG A 719 -15.12 -2.15 32.85
N ILE A 720 -15.67 -3.35 32.64
CA ILE A 720 -14.91 -4.61 32.76
C ILE A 720 -13.78 -4.66 31.72
N VAL A 721 -14.05 -4.25 30.48
CA VAL A 721 -13.03 -4.17 29.42
C VAL A 721 -11.88 -3.25 29.84
N ARG A 722 -12.18 -2.06 30.37
CA ARG A 722 -11.14 -1.12 30.84
C ARG A 722 -10.33 -1.66 32.00
N GLU A 723 -10.97 -2.31 32.97
CA GLU A 723 -10.28 -2.93 34.11
C GLU A 723 -9.34 -4.06 33.66
N VAL A 724 -9.76 -4.89 32.70
CA VAL A 724 -8.91 -5.94 32.14
C VAL A 724 -7.75 -5.35 31.32
N ILE A 725 -7.99 -4.32 30.52
CA ILE A 725 -6.93 -3.65 29.76
C ILE A 725 -5.88 -3.06 30.70
N ALA A 726 -6.32 -2.35 31.74
CA ALA A 726 -5.41 -1.81 32.76
C ALA A 726 -4.55 -2.91 33.41
N LYS A 727 -5.13 -4.09 33.64
CA LYS A 727 -4.41 -5.25 34.18
C LYS A 727 -3.36 -5.79 33.19
N VAL A 728 -3.68 -5.86 31.90
CA VAL A 728 -2.79 -6.41 30.85
C VAL A 728 -1.68 -5.43 30.47
N THR A 729 -1.98 -4.14 30.39
CA THR A 729 -1.04 -3.11 29.93
C THR A 729 -0.29 -2.42 31.07
N GLY A 730 -0.83 -2.46 32.29
CA GLY A 730 -0.34 -1.67 33.42
C GLY A 730 -0.74 -0.19 33.38
N ILE A 731 -1.57 0.23 32.41
CA ILE A 731 -2.07 1.61 32.29
C ILE A 731 -3.21 1.84 33.29
N ASP A 732 -3.22 3.00 33.96
CA ASP A 732 -4.31 3.36 34.89
C ASP A 732 -5.65 3.42 34.13
N VAL A 733 -6.70 2.79 34.69
CA VAL A 733 -8.07 2.79 34.13
C VAL A 733 -8.57 4.20 33.80
N LYS A 734 -8.18 5.23 34.58
CA LYS A 734 -8.56 6.63 34.36
C LYS A 734 -7.87 7.28 33.16
N ALA A 735 -6.79 6.70 32.65
CA ALA A 735 -6.06 7.17 31.48
C ALA A 735 -6.52 6.50 30.17
N LEU A 736 -7.52 5.60 30.25
CA LEU A 736 -8.09 4.91 29.11
C LEU A 736 -9.21 5.74 28.46
N GLU A 737 -8.99 6.15 27.22
CA GLU A 737 -9.89 6.98 26.42
C GLU A 737 -10.50 6.17 25.26
N PRO A 738 -11.80 6.30 24.95
CA PRO A 738 -12.49 5.42 23.99
C PRO A 738 -11.86 5.33 22.59
N ARG A 739 -11.20 6.40 22.13
CA ARG A 739 -10.61 6.48 20.78
C ARG A 739 -9.18 5.96 20.69
N GLN A 740 -8.57 5.53 21.81
CA GLN A 740 -7.20 5.01 21.80
C GLN A 740 -7.10 3.74 20.97
N LEU A 741 -6.08 3.68 20.13
CA LEU A 741 -5.72 2.50 19.35
C LEU A 741 -5.06 1.48 20.26
N LEU A 742 -5.57 0.24 20.26
CA LEU A 742 -5.04 -0.84 21.11
C LEU A 742 -3.54 -1.07 20.83
N TRP A 743 -3.14 -1.04 19.56
CA TRP A 743 -1.77 -1.33 19.13
C TRP A 743 -0.83 -0.13 19.26
N GLU A 744 -1.27 1.05 18.82
CA GLU A 744 -0.41 2.22 18.72
C GLU A 744 -0.35 3.01 20.03
N ASP A 745 -1.50 3.21 20.69
CA ASP A 745 -1.60 4.06 21.88
C ASP A 745 -1.44 3.25 23.17
N LEU A 746 -2.02 2.03 23.22
CA LEU A 746 -1.96 1.16 24.40
C LEU A 746 -0.83 0.11 24.35
N GLY A 747 -0.10 0.04 23.22
CA GLY A 747 1.09 -0.79 23.08
C GLY A 747 0.85 -2.30 23.05
N PHE A 748 -0.35 -2.75 22.66
CA PHE A 748 -0.66 -4.17 22.58
C PHE A 748 0.30 -4.92 21.65
N ASN A 749 0.64 -6.15 22.04
CA ASN A 749 1.35 -7.12 21.20
C ASN A 749 0.61 -8.46 21.20
N SER A 750 1.08 -9.44 20.41
CA SER A 750 0.40 -10.73 20.29
C SER A 750 0.31 -11.52 21.60
N MET A 751 1.24 -11.34 22.56
CA MET A 751 1.12 -11.97 23.88
C MET A 751 0.05 -11.27 24.73
N MET A 752 0.04 -9.93 24.72
CA MET A 752 -0.97 -9.13 25.43
C MET A 752 -2.39 -9.40 24.90
N VAL A 753 -2.58 -9.64 23.60
CA VAL A 753 -3.88 -10.03 23.06
C VAL A 753 -4.30 -11.42 23.53
N ALA A 754 -3.36 -12.36 23.64
CA ALA A 754 -3.64 -13.69 24.18
C ALA A 754 -4.00 -13.63 25.67
N GLU A 755 -3.34 -12.77 26.44
CA GLU A 755 -3.60 -12.52 27.85
C GLU A 755 -4.94 -11.79 28.05
N LEU A 756 -5.20 -10.73 27.28
CA LEU A 756 -6.48 -10.02 27.23
C LEU A 756 -7.64 -10.97 26.97
N ARG A 757 -7.49 -11.89 26.01
CA ARG A 757 -8.50 -12.90 25.74
C ARG A 757 -8.80 -13.76 26.97
N LEU A 758 -7.76 -14.29 27.62
CA LEU A 758 -7.92 -15.17 28.79
C LEU A 758 -8.56 -14.44 29.96
N GLU A 759 -8.17 -13.19 30.18
CA GLU A 759 -8.73 -12.36 31.27
C GLU A 759 -10.16 -11.91 30.97
N LEU A 760 -10.48 -11.58 29.72
CA LEU A 760 -11.85 -11.30 29.29
C LEU A 760 -12.76 -12.54 29.39
N GLU A 761 -12.28 -13.72 28.98
CA GLU A 761 -13.03 -14.99 29.13
C GLU A 761 -13.26 -15.36 30.61
N ARG A 762 -12.32 -15.03 31.49
CA ARG A 762 -12.47 -15.21 32.95
C ARG A 762 -13.50 -14.24 33.54
N ALA A 763 -13.47 -12.98 33.11
CA ALA A 763 -14.35 -11.94 33.62
C ALA A 763 -15.78 -12.04 33.06
N LEU A 764 -15.94 -12.53 31.82
CA LEU A 764 -17.18 -12.54 31.07
C LEU A 764 -17.41 -13.92 30.42
N PRO A 765 -18.24 -14.79 31.03
CA PRO A 765 -18.52 -16.13 30.51
C PRO A 765 -19.08 -16.15 29.07
N GLY A 766 -19.75 -15.07 28.64
CA GLY A 766 -20.27 -14.91 27.27
C GLY A 766 -19.18 -14.78 26.18
N LEU A 767 -17.92 -14.60 26.56
CA LEU A 767 -16.79 -14.53 25.63
C LEU A 767 -16.10 -15.87 25.38
N LYS A 768 -16.58 -16.96 25.99
CA LYS A 768 -15.99 -18.29 25.84
C LYS A 768 -15.99 -18.72 24.36
N GLY A 769 -14.79 -18.94 23.80
CA GLY A 769 -14.63 -19.38 22.42
C GLY A 769 -14.33 -18.27 21.41
N VAL A 770 -14.16 -17.02 21.86
CA VAL A 770 -13.61 -15.94 21.04
C VAL A 770 -12.22 -16.34 20.56
N LYS A 771 -11.98 -16.28 19.25
CA LYS A 771 -10.67 -16.62 18.67
C LYS A 771 -9.74 -15.43 18.78
N PHE A 772 -8.45 -15.73 18.92
CA PHE A 772 -7.38 -14.73 18.87
C PHE A 772 -7.51 -13.77 17.67
N ARG A 773 -7.89 -14.31 16.50
CA ARG A 773 -8.06 -13.51 15.27
C ARG A 773 -9.11 -12.41 15.41
N GLU A 774 -10.21 -12.68 16.11
CA GLU A 774 -11.34 -11.76 16.27
C GLU A 774 -10.94 -10.55 17.15
N LEU A 775 -10.20 -10.79 18.23
CA LEU A 775 -9.65 -9.72 19.06
C LEU A 775 -8.52 -8.97 18.34
N SER A 776 -7.70 -9.67 17.54
CA SER A 776 -6.58 -9.04 16.84
C SER A 776 -7.02 -8.07 15.72
N SER A 777 -8.25 -8.18 15.23
CA SER A 777 -8.82 -7.25 14.23
C SER A 777 -9.40 -5.98 14.84
N ILE A 778 -9.49 -5.88 16.16
CA ILE A 778 -10.05 -4.71 16.85
C ILE A 778 -9.01 -3.61 16.91
N LEU A 779 -9.40 -2.39 16.53
CA LEU A 779 -8.50 -1.26 16.37
C LEU A 779 -8.51 -0.35 17.60
N THR A 780 -9.69 0.02 18.10
CA THR A 780 -9.82 0.98 19.22
C THR A 780 -10.36 0.35 20.50
N LEU A 781 -10.21 1.05 21.62
CA LEU A 781 -10.85 0.71 22.89
C LEU A 781 -12.38 0.65 22.76
N SER A 782 -13.00 1.63 22.10
CA SER A 782 -14.46 1.66 21.90
C SER A 782 -14.95 0.49 21.05
N ASP A 783 -14.18 0.05 20.05
CA ASP A 783 -14.52 -1.12 19.25
C ASP A 783 -14.46 -2.41 20.08
N LEU A 784 -13.50 -2.50 21.00
CA LEU A 784 -13.38 -3.62 21.93
C LEU A 784 -14.55 -3.67 22.92
N GLU A 785 -14.92 -2.52 23.48
CA GLU A 785 -16.09 -2.38 24.35
C GLU A 785 -17.37 -2.80 23.62
N GLN A 786 -17.56 -2.35 22.38
CA GLN A 786 -18.73 -2.69 21.57
C GLN A 786 -18.74 -4.18 21.17
N PHE A 787 -17.59 -4.74 20.79
CA PHE A 787 -17.46 -6.15 20.46
C PHE A 787 -17.85 -7.03 21.64
N VAL A 788 -17.32 -6.72 22.83
CA VAL A 788 -17.63 -7.46 24.06
C VAL A 788 -19.11 -7.30 24.44
N HIS A 789 -19.66 -6.09 24.32
CA HIS A 789 -21.07 -5.83 24.58
C HIS A 789 -21.99 -6.68 23.70
N ASN A 790 -21.79 -6.63 22.37
CA ASN A 790 -22.59 -7.39 21.41
C ASN A 790 -22.51 -8.90 21.67
N ARG A 791 -21.31 -9.40 21.99
CA ARG A 791 -21.09 -10.84 22.21
C ARG A 791 -21.79 -11.34 23.48
N CYS A 792 -21.81 -10.53 24.54
CA CYS A 792 -22.55 -10.83 25.75
C CYS A 792 -24.08 -10.78 25.52
N GLU A 793 -24.59 -9.86 24.70
CA GLU A 793 -26.01 -9.80 24.34
C GLU A 793 -26.46 -11.01 23.50
N GLU A 794 -25.65 -11.46 22.53
CA GLU A 794 -25.94 -12.65 21.72
C GLU A 794 -26.11 -13.91 22.58
N VAL A 795 -25.24 -14.08 23.59
CA VAL A 795 -25.33 -15.21 24.53
C VAL A 795 -26.56 -15.07 25.43
N GLY A 796 -26.87 -13.87 25.89
CA GLY A 796 -28.09 -13.58 26.68
C GLY A 796 -29.41 -13.82 25.91
N ALA A 797 -29.45 -13.49 24.62
CA ALA A 797 -30.62 -13.71 23.76
C ALA A 797 -30.84 -15.20 23.43
N SER A 798 -29.77 -16.00 23.37
CA SER A 798 -29.82 -17.44 23.09
C SER A 798 -30.25 -18.32 24.28
N GLY A 799 -30.33 -17.75 25.49
CA GLY A 799 -30.59 -18.48 26.75
C GLY A 799 -32.04 -18.51 27.24
N SER A 800 -33.03 -18.12 26.42
CA SER A 800 -34.44 -18.02 26.83
C SER A 800 -35.29 -19.29 26.70
N GLU A 801 -34.68 -20.49 26.74
CA GLU A 801 -35.41 -21.74 26.97
C GLU A 801 -35.07 -22.36 28.33
N LYS A 802 -36.12 -22.41 29.17
CA LYS A 802 -36.28 -23.13 30.45
C LYS A 802 -35.17 -24.13 30.81
N GLY A 803 -34.40 -23.79 31.84
CA GLY A 803 -33.59 -24.73 32.59
C GLY A 803 -33.11 -24.10 33.90
N THR A 804 -33.80 -24.40 34.99
CA THR A 804 -33.40 -24.12 36.37
C THR A 804 -31.93 -24.48 36.60
N LEU A 805 -31.11 -23.50 37.00
CA LEU A 805 -29.79 -23.73 37.58
C LEU A 805 -29.93 -24.61 38.84
N PRO A 806 -29.25 -25.76 38.96
CA PRO A 806 -29.19 -26.47 40.22
C PRO A 806 -28.09 -25.83 41.08
N VAL A 807 -28.51 -25.24 42.20
CA VAL A 807 -27.64 -24.88 43.32
C VAL A 807 -27.51 -26.10 44.25
N ILE A 808 -26.30 -26.66 44.25
CA ILE A 808 -25.52 -27.32 45.32
C ILE A 808 -26.16 -28.49 46.10
N ALA A 809 -25.47 -29.63 46.08
CA ALA A 809 -25.26 -30.43 47.28
C ALA A 809 -23.79 -30.91 47.36
N SER A 810 -23.11 -30.46 48.41
CA SER A 810 -21.89 -31.05 48.95
C SER A 810 -22.21 -32.43 49.52
N GLU A 811 -21.49 -33.49 49.12
CA GLU A 811 -21.24 -34.65 49.97
C GLU A 811 -20.18 -35.62 49.41
N MET A 812 -19.34 -36.10 50.33
CA MET A 812 -18.48 -37.31 50.31
C MET A 812 -17.07 -37.28 49.68
N VAL A 813 -16.12 -36.87 50.54
CA VAL A 813 -14.96 -37.67 51.01
C VAL A 813 -14.72 -39.02 50.31
N ASN A 814 -13.65 -39.10 49.49
CA ASN A 814 -12.48 -39.98 49.67
C ASN A 814 -11.39 -39.66 48.66
#